data_AF-A0A6G3U3J2-F1
#
_entry.id   AF-A0A6G3U3J2-F1
#
_cell.length_a   1.000
_cell.length_b   1.000
_cell.length_c   1.000
_cell.angle_alpha   90.00
_cell.angle_beta   90.00
_cell.angle_gamma   90.00
#
_symmetry.space_group_name_H-M   'P 1'
#
loop_
_entity.id
_entity.type
_entity.pdbx_description
1 polymer ?
#
loop_
_entity_poly.entity_id
_entity_poly.type
_entity_poly.pdbx_seq_one_letter_code
_entity_poly.pdbx_strand_id
1 'polypeptide(L)'
;MGKRDQRRKRQRAKQKAAGMQRAHDSNPKPAVPERVLYPSADEPLLEVNFHDDITDEAKALCRAYWEFTEPGTWARNVAEIGSTTFVSRTVRTACEAALLTVLCPKCTAPVTVTSRSEMSATGHWGESFPREAITTRAACRECRAAAQSEAVAAAALEQQHVEEMKQRKIENVSRMLARSLNSDEPSSYPTPQQALGLLAIAEILQNSGGDSLGPLKSLKYTITGSASSDVALCREMFEERWLAATTPAKLDAFTFDDDGNATSLYVDAVSWTFPRWLGSTPREATATAATTLSKYLTEHTDTVQGIKKKLEASMTVEYLEDLLTARYNESPIPENRLPDAYDIALRGLQSGYAFEQMLAMAWSAASASVSWGQRTPGLKPGAVSSGSVTNLERQLGFTRDRPVPHYKLPHSVPRPALYSTAIRFLTEHEEAASALAAFSAIHQRINSQDAQVLDNGLVEPDAEEADEEPFDQDVWLENLLKGKKEPAPDRTPIVTFAAVTPSGDLAIKEDTVRQMRETAGLMTEGLPLDGTPSLDALVPVFQDKVTHPPNPIATRMIELLGGGYGIVNGTVVFFQTSSRSRKPRSLDDDHLELVRAAHAAAIANPTPQQPRAPRASHPDDLITDCADCGRQIYGPGLCEECQRL
;
A
#
# COMPACT_ATOMS: atom_id res chain seq x y z
N MET A 1 -6.31 25.64 30.60
CA MET A 1 -7.60 26.07 31.21
C MET A 1 -7.33 26.79 32.53
N GLY A 2 -7.71 28.07 32.65
CA GLY A 2 -7.24 28.97 33.72
C GLY A 2 -7.97 28.82 35.06
N LYS A 3 -7.25 29.11 36.16
CA LYS A 3 -7.73 29.07 37.57
C LYS A 3 -9.06 29.82 37.81
N ARG A 4 -9.44 30.75 36.91
CA ARG A 4 -10.69 31.52 36.96
C ARG A 4 -11.93 30.68 36.64
N ASP A 5 -11.83 29.69 35.75
CA ASP A 5 -12.96 28.83 35.36
C ASP A 5 -13.26 27.75 36.40
N GLN A 6 -12.23 27.23 37.08
CA GLN A 6 -12.42 26.34 38.24
C GLN A 6 -13.16 27.04 39.39
N ARG A 7 -12.90 28.35 39.59
CA ARG A 7 -13.61 29.14 40.62
C ARG A 7 -15.09 29.36 40.25
N ARG A 8 -15.39 29.59 38.96
CA ARG A 8 -16.76 29.69 38.44
C ARG A 8 -17.52 28.36 38.50
N LYS A 9 -16.86 27.23 38.22
CA LYS A 9 -17.45 25.88 38.39
C LYS A 9 -17.75 25.56 39.86
N ARG A 10 -16.84 25.91 40.79
CA ARG A 10 -17.07 25.72 42.24
C ARG A 10 -18.17 26.62 42.80
N GLN A 11 -18.33 27.84 42.30
CA GLN A 11 -19.46 28.71 42.70
C GLN A 11 -20.80 28.22 42.15
N ARG A 12 -20.85 27.71 40.90
CA ARG A 12 -22.07 27.11 40.34
C ARG A 12 -22.47 25.81 41.04
N ALA A 13 -21.50 25.00 41.47
CA ALA A 13 -21.76 23.81 42.29
C ALA A 13 -22.25 24.17 43.70
N LYS A 14 -21.71 25.21 44.34
CA LYS A 14 -22.19 25.70 45.64
C LYS A 14 -23.58 26.34 45.58
N GLN A 15 -23.94 27.04 44.50
CA GLN A 15 -25.30 27.57 44.32
C GLN A 15 -26.33 26.47 44.02
N LYS A 16 -25.96 25.41 43.29
CA LYS A 16 -26.82 24.23 43.12
C LYS A 16 -26.99 23.43 44.42
N ALA A 17 -25.94 23.28 45.22
CA ALA A 17 -26.03 22.61 46.52
C ALA A 17 -26.85 23.41 47.56
N ALA A 18 -26.70 24.75 47.59
CA ALA A 18 -27.46 25.61 48.50
C ALA A 18 -28.93 25.78 48.07
N GLY A 19 -29.26 25.62 46.78
CA GLY A 19 -30.64 25.60 46.28
C GLY A 19 -31.40 24.30 46.59
N MET A 20 -30.69 23.18 46.76
CA MET A 20 -31.31 21.87 47.08
C MET A 20 -31.50 21.63 48.59
N GLN A 21 -30.82 22.37 49.48
CA GLN A 21 -30.89 22.15 50.94
C GLN A 21 -31.91 23.05 51.68
N ARG A 22 -32.66 23.92 50.99
CA ARG A 22 -33.74 24.73 51.61
C ARG A 22 -35.16 24.33 51.18
N ALA A 23 -35.32 23.22 50.46
CA ALA A 23 -36.62 22.70 50.04
C ALA A 23 -37.03 21.40 50.76
N HIS A 24 -36.42 21.08 51.91
CA HIS A 24 -36.59 19.79 52.58
C HIS A 24 -37.21 19.84 53.99
N ASP A 25 -37.80 20.98 54.40
CA ASP A 25 -38.44 21.16 55.72
C ASP A 25 -39.87 21.74 55.66
N SER A 26 -40.62 21.31 54.66
CA SER A 26 -42.07 21.34 54.72
C SER A 26 -42.56 20.21 53.86
N ASN A 27 -42.79 19.06 54.49
CA ASN A 27 -43.50 17.95 53.90
C ASN A 27 -45.00 18.26 54.12
N PRO A 28 -45.72 18.90 53.17
CA PRO A 28 -47.16 18.96 53.29
C PRO A 28 -47.65 17.51 53.34
N LYS A 29 -48.36 17.19 54.40
CA LYS A 29 -49.15 15.97 54.52
C LYS A 29 -49.87 15.76 53.18
N PRO A 30 -49.63 14.67 52.42
CA PRO A 30 -50.22 14.50 51.11
C PRO A 30 -51.73 14.67 51.27
N ALA A 31 -52.28 15.73 50.65
CA ALA A 31 -53.71 15.86 50.53
C ALA A 31 -54.18 14.59 49.84
N VAL A 32 -55.10 13.85 50.46
CA VAL A 32 -55.64 12.64 49.86
C VAL A 32 -56.22 13.07 48.51
N PRO A 33 -55.71 12.53 47.37
CA PRO A 33 -56.19 12.94 46.06
C PRO A 33 -57.70 12.79 46.03
N GLU A 34 -58.37 13.86 45.63
CA GLU A 34 -59.83 13.89 45.58
C GLU A 34 -60.27 12.84 44.54
N ARG A 35 -60.93 11.79 45.03
CA ARG A 35 -61.41 10.67 44.21
C ARG A 35 -62.92 10.72 44.06
N VAL A 36 -63.40 10.34 42.88
CA VAL A 36 -64.84 10.29 42.57
C VAL A 36 -65.18 8.91 42.04
N LEU A 37 -66.19 8.27 42.62
CA LEU A 37 -66.61 6.92 42.27
C LEU A 37 -67.92 6.97 41.47
N TYR A 38 -67.99 6.22 40.37
CA TYR A 38 -69.18 6.06 39.54
C TYR A 38 -69.52 4.58 39.33
N PRO A 39 -70.81 4.21 39.23
CA PRO A 39 -71.99 5.09 39.27
C PRO A 39 -72.37 5.55 40.70
N SER A 40 -71.98 4.81 41.73
CA SER A 40 -72.21 5.17 43.14
C SER A 40 -71.02 4.72 44.01
N ALA A 41 -71.02 5.14 45.28
CA ALA A 41 -70.00 4.71 46.26
C ALA A 41 -70.17 3.26 46.71
N ASP A 42 -71.40 2.71 46.62
CA ASP A 42 -71.72 1.36 47.10
C ASP A 42 -71.39 0.28 46.05
N GLU A 43 -71.49 0.60 44.76
CA GLU A 43 -71.11 -0.28 43.64
C GLU A 43 -70.20 0.46 42.64
N PRO A 44 -68.95 0.80 43.02
CA PRO A 44 -68.09 1.61 42.17
C PRO A 44 -67.47 0.77 41.04
N LEU A 45 -67.67 1.21 39.81
CA LEU A 45 -67.13 0.59 38.59
C LEU A 45 -65.98 1.41 37.98
N LEU A 46 -66.00 2.73 38.21
CA LEU A 46 -65.00 3.69 37.73
C LEU A 46 -64.56 4.60 38.88
N GLU A 47 -63.26 4.75 39.09
CA GLU A 47 -62.67 5.72 40.01
C GLU A 47 -61.94 6.80 39.23
N VAL A 48 -62.36 8.05 39.36
CA VAL A 48 -61.69 9.20 38.74
C VAL A 48 -60.79 9.86 39.76
N ASN A 49 -59.50 9.89 39.45
CA ASN A 49 -58.46 10.53 40.24
C ASN A 49 -58.05 11.86 39.57
N PHE A 50 -58.08 12.93 40.34
CA PHE A 50 -57.63 14.25 39.88
C PHE A 50 -56.14 14.44 40.09
N HIS A 51 -55.46 15.08 39.14
CA HIS A 51 -54.08 15.50 39.34
C HIS A 51 -54.00 16.67 40.34
N ASP A 52 -52.85 16.80 40.99
CA ASP A 52 -52.58 17.91 41.89
C ASP A 52 -52.61 19.24 41.10
N ASP A 53 -53.12 20.31 41.73
CA ASP A 53 -53.19 21.68 41.18
C ASP A 53 -54.21 21.95 40.05
N ILE A 54 -55.25 21.13 39.90
CA ILE A 54 -56.34 21.42 38.95
C ILE A 54 -57.37 22.42 39.53
N THR A 55 -57.89 23.31 38.67
CA THR A 55 -58.93 24.27 39.06
C THR A 55 -60.26 23.58 39.35
N ASP A 56 -61.09 24.16 40.23
CA ASP A 56 -62.43 23.62 40.54
C ASP A 56 -63.33 23.56 39.29
N GLU A 57 -63.13 24.47 38.35
CA GLU A 57 -63.80 24.47 37.05
C GLU A 57 -63.42 23.24 36.21
N ALA A 58 -62.13 22.86 36.21
CA ALA A 58 -61.65 21.64 35.54
C ALA A 58 -62.14 20.37 36.25
N LYS A 59 -62.21 20.37 37.59
CA LYS A 59 -62.83 19.27 38.37
C LYS A 59 -64.29 19.07 38.00
N ALA A 60 -65.07 20.14 37.97
CA ALA A 60 -66.48 20.10 37.62
C ALA A 60 -66.70 19.55 36.19
N LEU A 61 -65.87 20.00 35.25
CA LEU A 61 -65.88 19.50 33.87
C LEU A 61 -65.53 18.01 33.80
N CYS A 62 -64.50 17.55 34.51
CA CYS A 62 -64.10 16.14 34.53
C CYS A 62 -65.15 15.25 35.20
N ARG A 63 -65.83 15.73 36.26
CA ARG A 63 -66.97 15.04 36.88
C ARG A 63 -68.09 14.84 35.86
N ALA A 64 -68.53 15.92 35.21
CA ALA A 64 -69.56 15.84 34.16
C ALA A 64 -69.14 14.94 32.98
N TYR A 65 -67.83 14.88 32.68
CA TYR A 65 -67.31 14.02 31.61
C TYR A 65 -67.30 12.54 31.98
N TRP A 66 -67.06 12.14 33.23
CA TRP A 66 -67.04 10.72 33.60
C TRP A 66 -68.35 10.19 34.18
N GLU A 67 -69.35 11.07 34.37
CA GLU A 67 -70.64 10.72 34.95
C GLU A 67 -71.44 9.72 34.09
N PHE A 68 -71.87 8.62 34.72
CA PHE A 68 -72.83 7.66 34.20
C PHE A 68 -73.62 7.03 35.35
N THR A 69 -74.85 6.61 35.07
CA THR A 69 -75.75 5.93 36.02
C THR A 69 -75.89 4.44 35.72
N GLU A 70 -75.89 4.09 34.43
CA GLU A 70 -75.96 2.71 33.95
C GLU A 70 -74.76 2.43 33.04
N PRO A 71 -74.12 1.26 33.15
CA PRO A 71 -73.00 0.92 32.28
C PRO A 71 -73.40 0.95 30.80
N GLY A 72 -72.54 1.52 29.95
CA GLY A 72 -72.82 1.68 28.52
C GLY A 72 -73.47 3.01 28.13
N THR A 73 -74.05 3.74 29.09
CA THR A 73 -74.76 5.01 28.81
C THR A 73 -74.17 6.16 29.62
N TRP A 74 -73.58 7.14 28.94
CA TRP A 74 -73.06 8.35 29.57
C TRP A 74 -74.20 9.28 29.98
N ALA A 75 -74.09 9.92 31.15
CA ALA A 75 -75.14 10.83 31.64
C ALA A 75 -75.29 12.10 30.79
N ARG A 76 -74.22 12.52 30.09
CA ARG A 76 -74.18 13.71 29.22
C ARG A 76 -73.37 13.45 27.96
N ASN A 77 -73.78 14.03 26.85
CA ASN A 77 -72.97 14.05 25.63
C ASN A 77 -71.78 15.03 25.79
N VAL A 78 -70.63 14.72 25.20
CA VAL A 78 -69.43 15.57 25.33
C VAL A 78 -69.69 16.99 24.80
N ALA A 79 -70.52 17.13 23.75
CA ALA A 79 -70.91 18.41 23.18
C ALA A 79 -71.82 19.26 24.09
N GLU A 80 -72.53 18.64 25.04
CA GLU A 80 -73.38 19.33 26.04
C GLU A 80 -72.54 19.87 27.21
N ILE A 81 -71.35 19.30 27.43
CA ILE A 81 -70.39 19.76 28.45
C ILE A 81 -69.59 20.96 27.92
N GLY A 82 -69.25 20.95 26.63
CA GLY A 82 -68.53 22.05 25.96
C GLY A 82 -67.91 21.63 24.63
N SER A 83 -66.98 22.43 24.10
CA SER A 83 -66.24 22.09 22.88
C SER A 83 -65.49 20.77 23.04
N THR A 84 -65.75 19.78 22.17
CA THR A 84 -65.18 18.42 22.24
C THR A 84 -63.66 18.41 22.37
N THR A 85 -62.95 19.27 21.63
CA THR A 85 -61.49 19.38 21.67
C THR A 85 -61.00 19.97 22.99
N PHE A 86 -61.71 20.98 23.53
CA PHE A 86 -61.38 21.59 24.82
C PHE A 86 -61.62 20.60 25.96
N VAL A 87 -62.79 19.97 26.00
CA VAL A 87 -63.17 18.99 27.02
C VAL A 87 -62.21 17.81 27.03
N SER A 88 -61.95 17.19 25.87
CA SER A 88 -61.07 16.02 25.79
C SER A 88 -59.62 16.33 26.20
N ARG A 89 -59.11 17.51 25.82
CA ARG A 89 -57.77 17.96 26.22
C ARG A 89 -57.72 18.20 27.73
N THR A 90 -58.68 18.97 28.27
CA THR A 90 -58.75 19.31 29.70
C THR A 90 -58.86 18.05 30.56
N VAL A 91 -59.76 17.12 30.20
CA VAL A 91 -59.94 15.84 30.91
C VAL A 91 -58.65 15.04 30.92
N ARG A 92 -58.01 14.84 29.75
CA ARG A 92 -56.76 14.08 29.65
C ARG A 92 -55.60 14.71 30.45
N THR A 93 -55.61 16.02 30.66
CA THR A 93 -54.60 16.72 31.45
C THR A 93 -54.93 16.86 32.93
N ALA A 94 -56.21 16.76 33.31
CA ALA A 94 -56.69 17.08 34.66
C ALA A 94 -57.05 15.85 35.49
N CYS A 95 -57.36 14.73 34.87
CA CYS A 95 -57.76 13.52 35.58
C CYS A 95 -57.40 12.23 34.83
N GLU A 96 -57.31 11.14 35.59
CA GLU A 96 -57.23 9.79 35.08
C GLU A 96 -58.33 8.95 35.71
N ALA A 97 -58.97 8.08 34.92
CA ALA A 97 -60.02 7.21 35.41
C ALA A 97 -59.56 5.76 35.43
N ALA A 98 -59.75 5.08 36.55
CA ALA A 98 -59.40 3.68 36.79
C ALA A 98 -60.66 2.81 36.71
N LEU A 99 -60.63 1.80 35.85
CA LEU A 99 -61.72 0.82 35.69
C LEU A 99 -61.58 -0.27 36.75
N LEU A 100 -62.33 -0.16 37.84
CA LEU A 100 -62.11 -0.95 39.06
C LEU A 100 -62.34 -2.45 38.87
N THR A 101 -63.24 -2.83 37.97
CA THR A 101 -63.57 -4.23 37.66
C THR A 101 -62.79 -4.79 36.47
N VAL A 102 -61.93 -3.98 35.84
CA VAL A 102 -61.19 -4.33 34.62
C VAL A 102 -59.70 -4.29 34.95
N LEU A 103 -59.13 -5.44 35.27
CA LEU A 103 -57.78 -5.55 35.83
C LEU A 103 -56.72 -5.83 34.75
N CYS A 104 -55.52 -5.31 34.98
CA CYS A 104 -54.34 -5.61 34.19
C CYS A 104 -53.90 -7.06 34.42
N PRO A 105 -53.66 -7.87 33.37
CA PRO A 105 -53.23 -9.26 33.52
C PRO A 105 -51.83 -9.41 34.14
N LYS A 106 -51.00 -8.35 34.16
CA LYS A 106 -49.62 -8.39 34.68
C LYS A 106 -49.49 -7.94 36.14
N CYS A 107 -50.12 -6.82 36.50
CA CYS A 107 -49.97 -6.22 37.83
C CYS A 107 -51.24 -6.27 38.68
N THR A 108 -52.34 -6.84 38.16
CA THR A 108 -53.66 -6.89 38.81
C THR A 108 -54.29 -5.54 39.17
N ALA A 109 -53.64 -4.42 38.84
CA ALA A 109 -54.18 -3.08 39.04
C ALA A 109 -55.31 -2.78 38.05
N PRO A 110 -56.30 -1.94 38.44
CA PRO A 110 -57.31 -1.40 37.53
C PRO A 110 -56.70 -0.76 36.28
N VAL A 111 -57.31 -0.99 35.11
CA VAL A 111 -56.86 -0.35 33.87
C VAL A 111 -57.22 1.13 33.91
N THR A 112 -56.21 1.98 33.74
CA THR A 112 -56.39 3.44 33.66
C THR A 112 -56.69 3.88 32.23
N VAL A 113 -57.65 4.81 32.09
CA VAL A 113 -58.09 5.42 30.84
C VAL A 113 -58.17 6.94 31.02
N THR A 114 -57.82 7.67 29.97
CA THR A 114 -57.79 9.15 29.97
C THR A 114 -58.92 9.76 29.13
N SER A 115 -59.73 8.93 28.47
CA SER A 115 -60.88 9.37 27.68
C SER A 115 -61.96 8.29 27.56
N ARG A 116 -63.20 8.71 27.27
CA ARG A 116 -64.31 7.77 26.98
C ARG A 116 -64.00 6.85 25.81
N SER A 117 -63.28 7.34 24.79
CA SER A 117 -62.88 6.54 23.63
C SER A 117 -61.89 5.42 24.00
N GLU A 118 -60.94 5.70 24.90
CA GLU A 118 -60.03 4.68 25.44
C GLU A 118 -60.79 3.64 26.28
N MET A 119 -61.80 4.07 27.05
CA MET A 119 -62.69 3.17 27.78
C MET A 119 -63.47 2.26 26.83
N SER A 120 -64.05 2.80 25.76
CA SER A 120 -64.72 1.98 24.73
C SER A 120 -63.75 1.01 24.04
N ALA A 121 -62.51 1.43 23.80
CA ALA A 121 -61.48 0.60 23.17
C ALA A 121 -61.03 -0.59 24.04
N THR A 122 -61.36 -0.61 25.35
CA THR A 122 -61.19 -1.81 26.18
C THR A 122 -62.11 -2.95 25.76
N GLY A 123 -63.17 -2.67 24.98
CA GLY A 123 -64.16 -3.65 24.52
C GLY A 123 -65.19 -4.04 25.57
N HIS A 124 -65.14 -3.43 26.76
CA HIS A 124 -66.02 -3.76 27.88
C HIS A 124 -67.10 -2.69 28.15
N TRP A 125 -67.08 -1.55 27.46
CA TRP A 125 -68.10 -0.51 27.62
C TRP A 125 -69.40 -0.87 26.87
N GLY A 126 -70.51 -0.99 27.60
CA GLY A 126 -71.83 -1.39 27.10
C GLY A 126 -72.68 -2.04 28.20
N GLU A 127 -73.81 -2.64 27.85
CA GLU A 127 -74.66 -3.42 28.78
C GLU A 127 -73.90 -4.58 29.45
N SER A 128 -72.81 -5.03 28.83
CA SER A 128 -71.93 -6.10 29.30
C SER A 128 -70.73 -5.62 30.15
N PHE A 129 -70.77 -4.41 30.73
CA PHE A 129 -69.68 -3.97 31.59
C PHE A 129 -69.59 -4.86 32.84
N PRO A 130 -68.42 -5.43 33.13
CA PRO A 130 -68.26 -6.40 34.20
C PRO A 130 -68.46 -5.74 35.56
N ARG A 131 -69.34 -6.32 36.39
CA ARG A 131 -69.52 -5.94 37.81
C ARG A 131 -68.57 -6.66 38.75
N GLU A 132 -68.04 -7.80 38.30
CA GLU A 132 -67.00 -8.56 38.99
C GLU A 132 -65.65 -8.33 38.30
N ALA A 133 -64.56 -8.51 39.05
CA ALA A 133 -63.22 -8.31 38.51
C ALA A 133 -62.91 -9.29 37.37
N ILE A 134 -62.63 -8.76 36.17
CA ILE A 134 -62.15 -9.53 35.02
C ILE A 134 -60.75 -9.08 34.62
N THR A 135 -59.97 -9.99 34.05
CA THR A 135 -58.64 -9.66 33.50
C THR A 135 -58.75 -9.34 32.02
N THR A 136 -58.19 -8.19 31.63
CA THR A 136 -58.13 -7.78 30.22
C THR A 136 -57.08 -8.58 29.44
N ARG A 137 -57.23 -8.62 28.11
CA ARG A 137 -56.23 -9.22 27.22
C ARG A 137 -54.95 -8.40 27.08
N ALA A 138 -55.00 -7.09 27.32
CA ALA A 138 -53.89 -6.18 27.08
C ALA A 138 -53.37 -5.60 28.39
N ALA A 139 -52.03 -5.50 28.55
CA ALA A 139 -51.43 -4.90 29.73
C ALA A 139 -51.83 -3.42 29.91
N CYS A 140 -51.86 -2.91 31.14
CA CYS A 140 -52.11 -1.47 31.40
C CYS A 140 -50.98 -0.59 30.85
N ARG A 141 -51.23 0.72 30.78
CA ARG A 141 -50.29 1.71 30.23
C ARG A 141 -48.92 1.66 30.93
N GLU A 142 -48.91 1.55 32.25
CA GLU A 142 -47.68 1.47 33.05
C GLU A 142 -46.89 0.20 32.76
N CYS A 143 -47.55 -0.97 32.72
CA CYS A 143 -46.88 -2.23 32.37
C CYS A 143 -46.37 -2.25 30.92
N ARG A 144 -47.05 -1.57 29.98
CA ARG A 144 -46.54 -1.41 28.60
C ARG A 144 -45.33 -0.47 28.56
N ALA A 145 -45.38 0.64 29.28
CA ALA A 145 -44.27 1.60 29.37
C ALA A 145 -43.03 0.95 30.02
N ALA A 146 -43.20 0.19 31.10
CA ALA A 146 -42.14 -0.57 31.75
C ALA A 146 -41.53 -1.61 30.77
N ALA A 147 -42.37 -2.45 30.14
CA ALA A 147 -41.89 -3.43 29.17
C ALA A 147 -41.19 -2.79 27.96
N GLN A 148 -41.66 -1.62 27.50
CA GLN A 148 -41.00 -0.88 26.42
C GLN A 148 -39.65 -0.31 26.87
N SER A 149 -39.54 0.20 28.10
CA SER A 149 -38.27 0.69 28.64
C SER A 149 -37.24 -0.42 28.82
N GLU A 150 -37.66 -1.61 29.26
CA GLU A 150 -36.81 -2.80 29.34
C GLU A 150 -36.36 -3.27 27.95
N ALA A 151 -37.26 -3.28 26.96
CA ALA A 151 -36.91 -3.63 25.58
C ALA A 151 -35.92 -2.64 24.96
N VAL A 152 -36.07 -1.33 25.23
CA VAL A 152 -35.12 -0.30 24.78
C VAL A 152 -33.77 -0.45 25.49
N ALA A 153 -33.76 -0.71 26.80
CA ALA A 153 -32.52 -0.95 27.54
C ALA A 153 -31.79 -2.23 27.07
N ALA A 154 -32.54 -3.31 26.83
CA ALA A 154 -32.00 -4.55 26.26
C ALA A 154 -31.43 -4.34 24.85
N ALA A 155 -32.14 -3.60 23.98
CA ALA A 155 -31.65 -3.26 22.65
C ALA A 155 -30.40 -2.37 22.70
N ALA A 156 -30.31 -1.44 23.65
CA ALA A 156 -29.13 -0.60 23.84
C ALA A 156 -27.91 -1.41 24.33
N LEU A 157 -28.11 -2.35 25.25
CA LEU A 157 -27.04 -3.27 25.70
C LEU A 157 -26.57 -4.18 24.55
N GLU A 158 -27.49 -4.70 23.74
CA GLU A 158 -27.15 -5.50 22.56
C GLU A 158 -26.36 -4.68 21.53
N GLN A 159 -26.76 -3.43 21.26
CA GLN A 159 -26.02 -2.53 20.38
C GLN A 159 -24.62 -2.23 20.91
N GLN A 160 -24.47 -1.97 22.22
CA GLN A 160 -23.16 -1.79 22.85
C GLN A 160 -22.29 -3.03 22.68
N HIS A 161 -22.85 -4.22 22.92
CA HIS A 161 -22.11 -5.48 22.77
C HIS A 161 -21.67 -5.72 21.31
N VAL A 162 -22.52 -5.41 20.32
CA VAL A 162 -22.17 -5.50 18.90
C VAL A 162 -21.07 -4.50 18.51
N GLU A 163 -21.13 -3.26 19.03
CA GLU A 163 -20.10 -2.24 18.79
C GLU A 163 -18.76 -2.59 19.45
N GLU A 164 -18.77 -3.08 20.69
CA GLU A 164 -17.59 -3.56 21.41
C GLU A 164 -16.93 -4.74 20.67
N MET A 165 -17.73 -5.72 20.23
CA MET A 165 -17.25 -6.85 19.43
C MET A 165 -16.64 -6.39 18.11
N LYS A 166 -17.25 -5.40 17.44
CA LYS A 166 -16.69 -4.83 16.21
C LYS A 166 -15.37 -4.10 16.45
N GLN A 167 -15.29 -3.31 17.52
CA GLN A 167 -14.06 -2.60 17.90
C GLN A 167 -12.93 -3.57 18.24
N ARG A 168 -13.23 -4.62 19.01
CA ARG A 168 -12.29 -5.70 19.34
C ARG A 168 -11.77 -6.40 18.09
N LYS A 169 -12.64 -6.68 17.11
CA LYS A 169 -12.23 -7.24 15.80
C LYS A 169 -11.27 -6.31 15.05
N ILE A 170 -11.53 -4.99 15.04
CA ILE A 170 -10.65 -4.00 14.40
C ILE A 170 -9.27 -3.97 15.05
N GLU A 171 -9.20 -4.00 16.39
CA GLU A 171 -7.94 -4.02 17.13
C GLU A 171 -7.15 -5.31 16.90
N ASN A 172 -7.82 -6.46 16.89
CA ASN A 172 -7.21 -7.75 16.60
C ASN A 172 -6.67 -7.83 15.16
N VAL A 173 -7.43 -7.34 14.16
CA VAL A 173 -6.96 -7.23 12.77
C VAL A 173 -5.75 -6.30 12.68
N SER A 174 -5.80 -5.13 13.31
CA SER A 174 -4.68 -4.17 13.30
C SER A 174 -3.41 -4.78 13.91
N ARG A 175 -3.56 -5.56 14.98
CA ARG A 175 -2.45 -6.29 15.60
C ARG A 175 -1.87 -7.36 14.67
N MET A 176 -2.72 -8.10 13.96
CA MET A 176 -2.28 -9.12 12.99
C MET A 176 -1.53 -8.50 11.81
N LEU A 177 -2.07 -7.41 11.24
CA LEU A 177 -1.41 -6.67 10.16
C LEU A 177 -0.07 -6.07 10.62
N ALA A 178 -0.01 -5.52 11.85
CA ALA A 178 1.24 -5.04 12.43
C ALA A 178 2.27 -6.16 12.59
N ARG A 179 1.88 -7.38 13.00
CA ARG A 179 2.82 -8.53 13.04
C ARG A 179 3.31 -8.90 11.65
N SER A 180 2.44 -8.89 10.65
CA SER A 180 2.84 -9.17 9.26
C SER A 180 3.85 -8.14 8.73
N LEU A 181 3.62 -6.85 9.00
CA LEU A 181 4.52 -5.77 8.60
C LEU A 181 5.87 -5.80 9.31
N ASN A 182 5.91 -6.21 10.57
CA ASN A 182 7.12 -6.35 11.38
C ASN A 182 7.59 -7.82 11.43
N SER A 183 7.35 -8.59 10.36
CA SER A 183 7.89 -9.94 10.24
C SER A 183 9.42 -9.90 10.12
N ASP A 184 10.08 -10.96 10.56
CA ASP A 184 11.54 -11.10 10.39
C ASP A 184 11.89 -11.46 8.95
N GLU A 185 13.15 -11.20 8.57
CA GLU A 185 13.72 -11.60 7.29
C GLU A 185 13.54 -13.11 7.04
N PRO A 186 13.16 -13.52 5.82
CA PRO A 186 13.03 -14.94 5.49
C PRO A 186 14.36 -15.68 5.52
N SER A 187 14.30 -16.98 5.84
CA SER A 187 15.47 -17.85 5.87
C SER A 187 15.97 -18.25 4.47
N SER A 188 15.17 -18.03 3.43
CA SER A 188 15.46 -18.44 2.06
C SER A 188 15.09 -17.36 1.06
N TYR A 189 15.86 -17.31 -0.02
CA TYR A 189 15.53 -16.49 -1.18
C TYR A 189 14.27 -17.03 -1.87
N PRO A 190 13.49 -16.14 -2.52
CA PRO A 190 12.32 -16.54 -3.26
C PRO A 190 12.75 -17.26 -4.54
N THR A 191 11.90 -18.13 -5.07
CA THR A 191 12.13 -18.73 -6.40
C THR A 191 12.24 -17.64 -7.48
N PRO A 192 12.89 -17.88 -8.63
CA PRO A 192 12.99 -16.86 -9.69
C PRO A 192 11.63 -16.32 -10.17
N GLN A 193 10.57 -17.14 -10.15
CA GLN A 193 9.22 -16.69 -10.48
C GLN A 193 8.63 -15.76 -9.41
N GLN A 194 8.80 -16.10 -8.13
CA GLN A 194 8.39 -15.24 -7.01
C GLN A 194 9.23 -13.94 -6.99
N ALA A 195 10.54 -14.03 -7.18
CA ALA A 195 11.43 -12.88 -7.26
C ALA A 195 11.02 -11.89 -8.37
N LEU A 196 10.71 -12.41 -9.55
CA LEU A 196 10.22 -11.61 -10.67
C LEU A 196 8.82 -11.02 -10.38
N GLY A 197 7.95 -11.75 -9.68
CA GLY A 197 6.65 -11.25 -9.22
C GLY A 197 6.77 -10.13 -8.20
N LEU A 198 7.66 -10.26 -7.21
CA LEU A 198 7.97 -9.20 -6.26
C LEU A 198 8.57 -7.98 -6.96
N LEU A 199 9.46 -8.17 -7.94
CA LEU A 199 10.00 -7.08 -8.74
C LEU A 199 8.89 -6.36 -9.52
N ALA A 200 7.94 -7.09 -10.12
CA ALA A 200 6.79 -6.50 -10.78
C ALA A 200 5.91 -5.69 -9.81
N ILE A 201 5.68 -6.19 -8.59
CA ILE A 201 4.97 -5.46 -7.54
C ILE A 201 5.74 -4.18 -7.16
N ALA A 202 7.06 -4.26 -7.00
CA ALA A 202 7.89 -3.10 -6.66
C ALA A 202 7.79 -2.00 -7.73
N GLU A 203 7.84 -2.36 -9.00
CA GLU A 203 7.68 -1.43 -10.11
C GLU A 203 6.28 -0.81 -10.17
N ILE A 204 5.24 -1.59 -9.88
CA ILE A 204 3.86 -1.08 -9.79
C ILE A 204 3.75 -0.04 -8.67
N LEU A 205 4.32 -0.31 -7.49
CA LEU A 205 4.30 0.61 -6.35
C LEU A 205 5.07 1.89 -6.66
N GLN A 206 6.25 1.77 -7.28
CA GLN A 206 7.06 2.92 -7.71
C GLN A 206 6.31 3.79 -8.73
N ASN A 207 5.67 3.20 -9.74
CA ASN A 207 4.98 3.93 -10.79
C ASN A 207 3.66 4.55 -10.33
N SER A 208 2.96 3.89 -9.41
CA SER A 208 1.71 4.42 -8.83
C SER A 208 1.95 5.47 -7.74
N GLY A 209 3.15 5.52 -7.17
CA GLY A 209 3.46 6.34 -6.00
C GLY A 209 2.70 5.90 -4.74
N GLY A 210 2.17 4.68 -4.73
CA GLY A 210 1.38 4.13 -3.63
C GLY A 210 2.24 3.35 -2.63
N ASP A 211 1.81 3.37 -1.36
CA ASP A 211 2.45 2.61 -0.27
C ASP A 211 2.04 1.12 -0.24
N SER A 212 1.02 0.75 -1.01
CA SER A 212 0.49 -0.61 -1.07
C SER A 212 -0.18 -0.91 -2.40
N LEU A 213 -0.14 -2.19 -2.77
CA LEU A 213 -0.91 -2.77 -3.84
C LEU A 213 -2.29 -3.07 -3.27
N GLY A 214 -3.35 -2.53 -3.87
CA GLY A 214 -4.72 -2.78 -3.40
C GLY A 214 -5.11 -4.26 -3.44
N PRO A 215 -6.33 -4.61 -2.98
CA PRO A 215 -6.83 -5.98 -3.02
C PRO A 215 -6.77 -6.58 -4.43
N LEU A 216 -6.27 -7.81 -4.56
CA LEU A 216 -6.08 -8.45 -5.87
C LEU A 216 -7.40 -8.50 -6.66
N LYS A 217 -8.53 -8.76 -5.99
CA LYS A 217 -9.86 -8.77 -6.61
C LYS A 217 -10.32 -7.43 -7.19
N SER A 218 -9.64 -6.34 -6.84
CA SER A 218 -9.93 -4.99 -7.31
C SER A 218 -8.97 -4.49 -8.39
N LEU A 219 -7.92 -5.26 -8.70
CA LEU A 219 -6.97 -4.92 -9.76
C LEU A 219 -7.63 -5.07 -11.14
N LYS A 220 -7.32 -4.14 -12.04
CA LYS A 220 -7.77 -4.16 -13.45
C LYS A 220 -6.86 -4.99 -14.36
N TYR A 221 -5.81 -5.55 -13.79
CA TYR A 221 -4.78 -6.30 -14.47
C TYR A 221 -4.37 -7.47 -13.58
N THR A 222 -3.74 -8.48 -14.20
CA THR A 222 -3.17 -9.63 -13.49
C THR A 222 -1.66 -9.50 -13.40
N ILE A 223 -1.07 -10.05 -12.34
CA ILE A 223 0.39 -10.11 -12.18
C ILE A 223 0.95 -11.21 -13.09
N THR A 224 0.41 -12.41 -13.01
CA THR A 224 0.90 -13.66 -13.63
C THR A 224 0.15 -14.06 -14.90
N GLY A 225 -1.03 -13.49 -15.15
CA GLY A 225 -1.90 -13.80 -16.30
C GLY A 225 -3.28 -14.30 -15.88
N SER A 226 -3.43 -14.77 -14.63
CA SER A 226 -4.73 -15.16 -14.11
C SER A 226 -4.91 -14.75 -12.65
N ALA A 227 -6.15 -14.43 -12.25
CA ALA A 227 -6.46 -14.05 -10.87
C ALA A 227 -6.15 -15.19 -9.87
N SER A 228 -6.37 -16.45 -10.25
CA SER A 228 -6.05 -17.61 -9.41
C SER A 228 -4.54 -17.78 -9.20
N SER A 229 -3.75 -17.57 -10.25
CA SER A 229 -2.29 -17.64 -10.16
C SER A 229 -1.71 -16.46 -9.38
N ASP A 230 -2.32 -15.28 -9.46
CA ASP A 230 -1.96 -14.13 -8.63
C ASP A 230 -2.20 -14.39 -7.14
N VAL A 231 -3.34 -15.00 -6.80
CA VAL A 231 -3.65 -15.41 -5.43
C VAL A 231 -2.67 -16.47 -4.93
N ALA A 232 -2.31 -17.45 -5.76
CA ALA A 232 -1.31 -18.46 -5.38
C ALA A 232 0.06 -17.81 -5.14
N LEU A 233 0.52 -16.96 -6.07
CA LEU A 233 1.80 -16.26 -5.97
C LEU A 233 1.87 -15.38 -4.72
N CYS A 234 0.86 -14.53 -4.47
CA CYS A 234 0.83 -13.66 -3.29
C CYS A 234 0.72 -14.44 -1.98
N ARG A 235 0.02 -15.59 -1.97
CA ARG A 235 -0.03 -16.47 -0.80
C ARG A 235 1.34 -17.02 -0.45
N GLU A 236 2.05 -17.59 -1.42
CA GLU A 236 3.39 -18.15 -1.21
C GLU A 236 4.35 -17.06 -0.71
N MET A 237 4.38 -15.88 -1.35
CA MET A 237 5.25 -14.77 -0.95
C MET A 237 4.88 -14.20 0.43
N PHE A 238 3.62 -14.28 0.84
CA PHE A 238 3.19 -13.89 2.19
C PHE A 238 3.61 -14.93 3.25
N GLU A 239 3.43 -16.21 2.95
CA GLU A 239 3.87 -17.31 3.84
C GLU A 239 5.39 -17.30 4.03
N GLU A 240 6.13 -16.97 2.96
CA GLU A 240 7.58 -16.77 2.96
C GLU A 240 8.00 -15.37 3.46
N ARG A 241 7.10 -14.52 3.94
CA ARG A 241 7.42 -13.19 4.53
C ARG A 241 8.11 -12.20 3.57
N TRP A 242 7.99 -12.38 2.27
CA TRP A 242 8.40 -11.41 1.25
C TRP A 242 7.33 -10.34 0.99
N LEU A 243 6.07 -10.64 1.29
CA LEU A 243 4.96 -9.70 1.30
C LEU A 243 4.34 -9.60 2.70
N ALA A 244 3.81 -8.43 2.99
CA ALA A 244 3.01 -8.16 4.18
C ALA A 244 1.61 -7.66 3.80
N ALA A 245 0.61 -8.13 4.54
CA ALA A 245 -0.74 -7.58 4.43
C ALA A 245 -0.80 -6.22 5.15
N THR A 246 -1.49 -5.24 4.57
CA THR A 246 -1.53 -3.87 5.10
C THR A 246 -2.91 -3.21 4.98
N THR A 247 -3.03 -2.03 5.56
CA THR A 247 -4.23 -1.19 5.49
C THR A 247 -4.28 -0.40 4.17
N PRO A 248 -5.49 -0.01 3.69
CA PRO A 248 -6.80 -0.28 4.27
C PRO A 248 -7.25 -1.73 4.03
N ALA A 249 -7.67 -2.41 5.11
CA ALA A 249 -8.26 -3.75 5.05
C ALA A 249 -9.64 -3.73 5.71
N LYS A 250 -10.62 -4.34 5.06
CA LYS A 250 -11.99 -4.45 5.58
C LYS A 250 -12.12 -5.70 6.46
N LEU A 251 -13.04 -5.69 7.44
CA LEU A 251 -13.23 -6.83 8.35
C LEU A 251 -13.66 -8.12 7.63
N ASP A 252 -14.36 -8.02 6.51
CA ASP A 252 -14.78 -9.16 5.69
C ASP A 252 -13.61 -9.84 4.94
N ALA A 253 -12.42 -9.24 4.95
CA ALA A 253 -11.19 -9.85 4.43
C ALA A 253 -10.55 -10.83 5.42
N PHE A 254 -11.14 -11.04 6.60
CA PHE A 254 -10.59 -11.89 7.66
C PHE A 254 -11.61 -12.92 8.13
N THR A 255 -11.11 -14.06 8.59
CA THR A 255 -11.88 -15.03 9.38
C THR A 255 -11.60 -14.79 10.86
N PHE A 256 -12.62 -15.00 11.70
CA PHE A 256 -12.53 -14.78 13.14
C PHE A 256 -12.93 -16.05 13.89
N ASP A 257 -12.25 -16.30 15.01
CA ASP A 257 -12.71 -17.27 16.01
C ASP A 257 -13.87 -16.70 16.86
N ASP A 258 -14.41 -17.52 17.77
CA ASP A 258 -15.51 -17.14 18.67
C ASP A 258 -15.13 -15.97 19.61
N ASP A 259 -13.84 -15.81 19.90
CA ASP A 259 -13.28 -14.73 20.71
C ASP A 259 -13.03 -13.43 19.92
N GLY A 260 -13.32 -13.42 18.62
CA GLY A 260 -13.13 -12.28 17.74
C GLY A 260 -11.66 -12.02 17.36
N ASN A 261 -10.77 -13.00 17.52
CA ASN A 261 -9.39 -12.94 17.02
C ASN A 261 -9.36 -13.32 15.54
N ALA A 262 -8.59 -12.58 14.74
CA ALA A 262 -8.39 -12.90 13.35
C ALA A 262 -7.51 -14.15 13.21
N THR A 263 -8.03 -15.20 12.57
CA THR A 263 -7.36 -16.50 12.41
C THR A 263 -6.71 -16.69 11.05
N SER A 264 -7.34 -16.17 9.99
CA SER A 264 -6.79 -16.18 8.64
C SER A 264 -7.26 -14.96 7.84
N LEU A 265 -6.65 -14.74 6.68
CA LEU A 265 -7.02 -13.68 5.75
C LEU A 265 -7.37 -14.24 4.38
N TYR A 266 -8.23 -13.55 3.66
CA TYR A 266 -8.51 -13.79 2.25
C TYR A 266 -7.51 -13.00 1.41
N VAL A 267 -6.59 -13.72 0.75
CA VAL A 267 -5.44 -13.17 0.00
C VAL A 267 -5.88 -12.20 -1.10
N ASP A 268 -7.03 -12.45 -1.72
CA ASP A 268 -7.58 -11.61 -2.79
C ASP A 268 -8.26 -10.33 -2.26
N ALA A 269 -8.55 -10.24 -0.96
CA ALA A 269 -9.35 -9.18 -0.35
C ALA A 269 -8.53 -8.17 0.48
N VAL A 270 -7.26 -8.45 0.77
CA VAL A 270 -6.35 -7.56 1.52
C VAL A 270 -5.40 -6.80 0.60
N SER A 271 -4.93 -5.64 1.06
CA SER A 271 -3.87 -4.88 0.40
C SER A 271 -2.48 -5.43 0.76
N TRP A 272 -1.52 -5.32 -0.14
CA TRP A 272 -0.18 -5.88 -0.03
C TRP A 272 0.89 -4.79 -0.04
N THR A 273 1.94 -4.97 0.75
CA THR A 273 3.14 -4.10 0.75
C THR A 273 4.37 -4.92 1.11
N PHE A 274 5.54 -4.29 1.06
CA PHE A 274 6.77 -4.92 1.51
C PHE A 274 6.93 -4.83 3.04
N PRO A 275 7.46 -5.87 3.70
CA PRO A 275 7.73 -5.87 5.12
C PRO A 275 8.84 -4.88 5.53
N ARG A 276 8.86 -4.47 6.80
CA ARG A 276 9.76 -3.43 7.31
C ARG A 276 11.23 -3.83 7.39
N TRP A 277 11.55 -5.11 7.35
CA TRP A 277 12.95 -5.56 7.31
C TRP A 277 13.65 -5.15 6.00
N LEU A 278 12.89 -4.86 4.93
CA LEU A 278 13.43 -4.29 3.68
C LEU A 278 13.64 -2.76 3.75
N GLY A 279 13.02 -2.07 4.70
CA GLY A 279 13.10 -0.61 4.81
C GLY A 279 12.10 -0.03 5.80
N SER A 280 12.44 1.12 6.37
CA SER A 280 11.61 1.75 7.42
C SER A 280 10.33 2.37 6.85
N THR A 281 10.35 2.76 5.58
CA THR A 281 9.21 3.28 4.83
C THR A 281 8.86 2.37 3.64
N PRO A 282 7.60 2.38 3.16
CA PRO A 282 7.21 1.60 1.98
C PRO A 282 8.07 1.88 0.75
N ARG A 283 8.47 3.14 0.55
CA ARG A 283 9.33 3.55 -0.57
C ARG A 283 10.74 2.98 -0.45
N GLU A 284 11.34 3.04 0.74
CA GLU A 284 12.64 2.41 1.00
C GLU A 284 12.56 0.89 0.81
N ALA A 285 11.57 0.24 1.40
CA ALA A 285 11.37 -1.20 1.28
C ALA A 285 11.21 -1.63 -0.19
N THR A 286 10.48 -0.84 -0.98
CA THR A 286 10.31 -1.08 -2.42
C THR A 286 11.62 -0.93 -3.20
N ALA A 287 12.43 0.09 -2.90
CA ALA A 287 13.72 0.31 -3.55
C ALA A 287 14.74 -0.78 -3.18
N THR A 288 14.80 -1.18 -1.90
CA THR A 288 15.63 -2.28 -1.43
C THR A 288 15.21 -3.59 -2.07
N ALA A 289 13.90 -3.90 -2.10
CA ALA A 289 13.38 -5.09 -2.74
C ALA A 289 13.78 -5.14 -4.22
N ALA A 290 13.56 -4.06 -4.98
CA ALA A 290 13.93 -4.00 -6.40
C ALA A 290 15.43 -4.27 -6.60
N THR A 291 16.29 -3.64 -5.80
CA THR A 291 17.75 -3.81 -5.90
C THR A 291 18.19 -5.25 -5.59
N THR A 292 17.71 -5.80 -4.47
CA THR A 292 18.05 -7.16 -4.02
C THR A 292 17.56 -8.21 -5.01
N LEU A 293 16.33 -8.08 -5.49
CA LEU A 293 15.71 -9.04 -6.40
C LEU A 293 16.33 -8.97 -7.80
N SER A 294 16.62 -7.78 -8.32
CA SER A 294 17.33 -7.66 -9.62
C SER A 294 18.71 -8.31 -9.58
N LYS A 295 19.44 -8.17 -8.47
CA LYS A 295 20.72 -8.86 -8.29
C LYS A 295 20.54 -10.38 -8.29
N TYR A 296 19.59 -10.90 -7.51
CA TYR A 296 19.28 -12.34 -7.47
C TYR A 296 18.86 -12.89 -8.85
N LEU A 297 18.02 -12.15 -9.58
CA LEU A 297 17.56 -12.55 -10.91
C LEU A 297 18.67 -12.54 -11.96
N THR A 298 19.69 -11.69 -11.79
CA THR A 298 20.87 -11.66 -12.69
C THR A 298 21.65 -12.98 -12.65
N GLU A 299 21.64 -13.67 -11.52
CA GLU A 299 22.24 -15.00 -11.37
C GLU A 299 21.36 -16.12 -11.98
N HIS A 300 20.11 -15.80 -12.33
CA HIS A 300 19.08 -16.74 -12.80
C HIS A 300 18.46 -16.33 -14.14
N THR A 301 19.19 -15.58 -14.98
CA THR A 301 18.71 -15.05 -16.27
C THR A 301 18.09 -16.12 -17.17
N ASP A 302 18.67 -17.32 -17.26
CA ASP A 302 18.13 -18.43 -18.04
C ASP A 302 16.73 -18.88 -17.57
N THR A 303 16.50 -18.84 -16.24
CA THR A 303 15.20 -19.17 -15.67
C THR A 303 14.19 -18.07 -15.96
N VAL A 304 14.60 -16.80 -15.91
CA VAL A 304 13.76 -15.66 -16.30
C VAL A 304 13.34 -15.75 -17.77
N GLN A 305 14.27 -16.10 -18.65
CA GLN A 305 13.99 -16.35 -20.06
C GLN A 305 13.00 -17.51 -20.25
N GLY A 306 13.13 -18.57 -19.44
CA GLY A 306 12.16 -19.67 -19.38
C GLY A 306 10.77 -19.20 -18.95
N ILE A 307 10.67 -18.37 -17.92
CA ILE A 307 9.42 -17.78 -17.43
C ILE A 307 8.77 -16.88 -18.50
N LYS A 308 9.57 -16.03 -19.16
CA LYS A 308 9.10 -15.20 -20.29
C LYS A 308 8.44 -16.06 -21.37
N LYS A 309 9.12 -17.13 -21.83
CA LYS A 309 8.56 -18.04 -22.84
C LYS A 309 7.27 -18.73 -22.39
N LYS A 310 7.17 -19.10 -21.11
CA LYS A 310 5.93 -19.67 -20.54
C LYS A 310 4.77 -18.66 -20.58
N LEU A 311 5.03 -17.39 -20.27
CA LEU A 311 4.02 -16.33 -20.37
C LEU A 311 3.60 -16.05 -21.82
N GLU A 312 4.57 -16.00 -22.73
CA GLU A 312 4.32 -15.85 -24.18
C GLU A 312 3.48 -17.01 -24.74
N ALA A 313 3.71 -18.24 -24.27
CA ALA A 313 2.89 -19.39 -24.63
C ALA A 313 1.44 -19.21 -24.15
N SER A 314 1.23 -18.84 -22.88
CA SER A 314 -0.11 -18.57 -22.34
C SER A 314 -0.83 -17.47 -23.12
N MET A 315 -0.17 -16.33 -23.37
CA MET A 315 -0.75 -15.23 -24.15
C MET A 315 -1.05 -15.63 -25.61
N THR A 316 -0.27 -16.53 -26.20
CA THR A 316 -0.55 -17.07 -27.54
C THR A 316 -1.84 -17.89 -27.53
N VAL A 317 -2.07 -18.71 -26.50
CA VAL A 317 -3.29 -19.51 -26.34
C VAL A 317 -4.50 -18.61 -26.07
N GLU A 318 -4.37 -17.63 -25.17
CA GLU A 318 -5.42 -16.63 -24.91
C GLU A 318 -5.78 -15.85 -26.18
N TYR A 319 -4.79 -15.46 -26.97
CA TYR A 319 -5.03 -14.81 -28.26
C TYR A 319 -5.77 -15.74 -29.25
N LEU A 320 -5.38 -17.01 -29.30
CA LEU A 320 -6.06 -18.00 -30.13
C LEU A 320 -7.54 -18.17 -29.72
N GLU A 321 -7.81 -18.19 -28.42
CA GLU A 321 -9.16 -18.29 -27.87
C GLU A 321 -9.98 -17.01 -28.12
N ASP A 322 -9.40 -15.83 -27.94
CA ASP A 322 -10.03 -14.53 -28.25
C ASP A 322 -10.39 -14.43 -29.74
N LEU A 323 -9.51 -14.89 -30.64
CA LEU A 323 -9.81 -14.97 -32.07
C LEU A 323 -11.03 -15.87 -32.35
N LEU A 324 -11.08 -17.04 -31.74
CA LEU A 324 -12.17 -17.99 -31.98
C LEU A 324 -13.49 -17.44 -31.44
N THR A 325 -13.50 -16.97 -30.20
CA THR A 325 -14.72 -16.56 -29.50
C THR A 325 -15.17 -15.16 -29.90
N ALA A 326 -14.31 -14.16 -29.80
CA ALA A 326 -14.69 -12.75 -30.03
C ALA A 326 -14.73 -12.39 -31.52
N ARG A 327 -13.78 -12.86 -32.32
CA ARG A 327 -13.68 -12.48 -33.74
C ARG A 327 -14.48 -13.39 -34.68
N TYR A 328 -14.41 -14.70 -34.49
CA TYR A 328 -15.06 -15.66 -35.39
C TYR A 328 -16.39 -16.22 -34.84
N ASN A 329 -16.76 -15.89 -33.59
CA ASN A 329 -17.98 -16.36 -32.94
C ASN A 329 -18.11 -17.90 -32.92
N GLU A 330 -16.98 -18.57 -32.70
CA GLU A 330 -16.87 -20.02 -32.50
C GLU A 330 -16.87 -20.36 -31.02
N SER A 331 -17.03 -21.65 -30.69
CA SER A 331 -16.90 -22.13 -29.31
C SER A 331 -15.47 -21.90 -28.77
N PRO A 332 -15.26 -21.79 -27.45
CA PRO A 332 -13.92 -21.74 -26.87
C PRO A 332 -13.11 -23.02 -27.15
N ILE A 333 -11.82 -22.98 -26.87
CA ILE A 333 -10.97 -24.17 -26.95
C ILE A 333 -11.43 -25.14 -25.85
N PRO A 334 -11.72 -26.42 -26.16
CA PRO A 334 -12.11 -27.38 -25.13
C PRO A 334 -11.05 -27.51 -24.03
N GLU A 335 -11.46 -27.59 -22.76
CA GLU A 335 -10.54 -27.60 -21.61
C GLU A 335 -9.45 -28.67 -21.72
N ASN A 336 -9.78 -29.85 -22.25
CA ASN A 336 -8.84 -30.95 -22.45
C ASN A 336 -7.79 -30.69 -23.57
N ARG A 337 -7.96 -29.63 -24.37
CA ARG A 337 -7.06 -29.22 -25.45
C ARG A 337 -6.25 -27.96 -25.12
N LEU A 338 -6.56 -27.28 -24.01
CA LEU A 338 -5.77 -26.13 -23.54
C LEU A 338 -4.31 -26.50 -23.21
N PRO A 339 -4.02 -27.64 -22.53
CA PRO A 339 -2.64 -28.07 -22.30
C PRO A 339 -1.88 -28.33 -23.61
N ASP A 340 -2.53 -28.99 -24.58
CA ASP A 340 -1.93 -29.24 -25.90
C ASP A 340 -1.58 -27.92 -26.59
N ALA A 341 -2.50 -26.96 -26.61
CA ALA A 341 -2.29 -25.65 -27.23
C ALA A 341 -1.13 -24.90 -26.58
N TYR A 342 -1.04 -24.95 -25.25
CA TYR A 342 0.06 -24.36 -24.49
C TYR A 342 1.40 -25.02 -24.82
N ASP A 343 1.48 -26.35 -24.80
CA ASP A 343 2.71 -27.09 -25.07
C ASP A 343 3.20 -26.89 -26.51
N ILE A 344 2.28 -26.81 -27.47
CA ILE A 344 2.58 -26.48 -28.87
C ILE A 344 3.17 -25.08 -28.95
N ALA A 345 2.55 -24.08 -28.33
CA ALA A 345 3.04 -22.70 -28.35
C ALA A 345 4.42 -22.59 -27.68
N LEU A 346 4.60 -23.21 -26.52
CA LEU A 346 5.87 -23.24 -25.79
C LEU A 346 6.98 -23.90 -26.60
N ARG A 347 6.70 -25.02 -27.27
CA ARG A 347 7.65 -25.70 -28.15
C ARG A 347 8.08 -24.82 -29.32
N GLY A 348 7.15 -24.03 -29.88
CA GLY A 348 7.46 -23.04 -30.90
C GLY A 348 8.48 -22.00 -30.42
N LEU A 349 8.22 -21.38 -29.26
CA LEU A 349 9.11 -20.40 -28.64
C LEU A 349 10.47 -21.00 -28.25
N GLN A 350 10.49 -22.26 -27.82
CA GLN A 350 11.74 -22.98 -27.54
C GLN A 350 12.53 -23.31 -28.82
N SER A 351 11.86 -23.47 -29.95
CA SER A 351 12.47 -23.75 -31.27
C SER A 351 13.01 -22.49 -31.95
N GLY A 352 12.90 -21.32 -31.32
CA GLY A 352 13.47 -20.05 -31.81
C GLY A 352 12.48 -19.13 -32.51
N TYR A 353 11.18 -19.47 -32.58
CA TYR A 353 10.18 -18.53 -33.08
C TYR A 353 9.98 -17.38 -32.08
N ALA A 354 9.90 -16.16 -32.60
CA ALA A 354 9.57 -14.98 -31.79
C ALA A 354 8.08 -15.00 -31.39
N PHE A 355 7.74 -14.34 -30.28
CA PHE A 355 6.35 -14.25 -29.82
C PHE A 355 5.41 -13.67 -30.90
N GLU A 356 5.85 -12.64 -31.62
CA GLU A 356 5.07 -12.03 -32.70
C GLU A 356 4.79 -12.99 -33.87
N GLN A 357 5.70 -13.94 -34.12
CA GLN A 357 5.51 -14.97 -35.13
C GLN A 357 4.51 -16.02 -34.64
N MET A 358 4.54 -16.37 -33.35
CA MET A 358 3.55 -17.26 -32.73
C MET A 358 2.13 -16.67 -32.83
N LEU A 359 1.97 -15.36 -32.66
CA LEU A 359 0.69 -14.67 -32.87
C LEU A 359 0.21 -14.77 -34.33
N ALA A 360 1.11 -14.61 -35.31
CA ALA A 360 0.76 -14.77 -36.72
C ALA A 360 0.32 -16.22 -37.03
N MET A 361 0.99 -17.21 -36.45
CA MET A 361 0.62 -18.62 -36.58
C MET A 361 -0.73 -18.92 -35.93
N ALA A 362 -1.00 -18.40 -34.73
CA ALA A 362 -2.29 -18.56 -34.05
C ALA A 362 -3.43 -17.98 -34.91
N TRP A 363 -3.23 -16.80 -35.49
CA TRP A 363 -4.20 -16.18 -36.39
C TRP A 363 -4.46 -17.03 -37.64
N SER A 364 -3.39 -17.49 -38.30
CA SER A 364 -3.47 -18.35 -39.48
C SER A 364 -4.18 -19.67 -39.17
N ALA A 365 -3.87 -20.27 -38.02
CA ALA A 365 -4.49 -21.51 -37.55
C ALA A 365 -5.99 -21.33 -37.32
N ALA A 366 -6.42 -20.27 -36.62
CA ALA A 366 -7.83 -19.96 -36.42
C ALA A 366 -8.55 -19.73 -37.75
N SER A 367 -7.99 -18.90 -38.63
CA SER A 367 -8.60 -18.56 -39.93
C SER A 367 -8.79 -19.81 -40.81
N ALA A 368 -7.78 -20.69 -40.88
CA ALA A 368 -7.84 -21.93 -41.64
C ALA A 368 -8.90 -22.89 -41.08
N SER A 369 -8.98 -23.03 -39.75
CA SER A 369 -9.97 -23.88 -39.09
C SER A 369 -11.40 -23.37 -39.28
N VAL A 370 -11.63 -22.07 -39.15
CA VAL A 370 -12.96 -21.46 -39.38
C VAL A 370 -13.38 -21.66 -40.83
N SER A 371 -12.47 -21.43 -41.78
CA SER A 371 -12.73 -21.68 -43.20
C SER A 371 -13.04 -23.15 -43.51
N TRP A 372 -12.45 -24.09 -42.76
CA TRP A 372 -12.79 -25.51 -42.83
C TRP A 372 -14.17 -25.80 -42.21
N GLY A 373 -14.48 -25.19 -41.06
CA GLY A 373 -15.76 -25.32 -40.38
C GLY A 373 -16.93 -24.84 -41.23
N GLN A 374 -16.79 -23.68 -41.87
CA GLN A 374 -17.79 -23.12 -42.80
C GLN A 374 -18.08 -24.03 -44.00
N ARG A 375 -17.11 -24.85 -44.42
CA ARG A 375 -17.26 -25.80 -45.53
C ARG A 375 -17.79 -27.17 -45.08
N THR A 376 -17.89 -27.42 -43.77
CA THR A 376 -18.21 -28.75 -43.22
C THR A 376 -19.44 -28.65 -42.30
N PRO A 377 -20.67 -28.77 -42.84
CA PRO A 377 -21.88 -28.68 -42.04
C PRO A 377 -22.00 -29.86 -41.04
N GLY A 378 -22.59 -29.60 -39.88
CA GLY A 378 -22.87 -30.63 -38.85
C GLY A 378 -21.73 -30.92 -37.88
N LEU A 379 -20.70 -30.06 -37.82
CA LEU A 379 -19.64 -30.17 -36.82
C LEU A 379 -20.17 -29.97 -35.40
N LYS A 380 -19.61 -30.73 -34.45
CA LYS A 380 -19.88 -30.55 -33.03
C LYS A 380 -19.30 -29.21 -32.53
N PRO A 381 -19.93 -28.56 -31.54
CA PRO A 381 -19.34 -27.41 -30.86
C PRO A 381 -17.90 -27.69 -30.41
N GLY A 382 -17.00 -26.73 -30.61
CA GLY A 382 -15.58 -26.86 -30.28
C GLY A 382 -14.73 -27.68 -31.27
N ALA A 383 -15.32 -28.26 -32.33
CA ALA A 383 -14.54 -28.98 -33.35
C ALA A 383 -13.63 -28.04 -34.16
N VAL A 384 -14.13 -26.84 -34.51
CA VAL A 384 -13.33 -25.78 -35.17
C VAL A 384 -12.18 -25.36 -34.28
N SER A 385 -12.45 -25.10 -33.00
CA SER A 385 -11.47 -24.66 -31.99
C SER A 385 -10.40 -25.72 -31.73
N SER A 386 -10.79 -27.00 -31.62
CA SER A 386 -9.86 -28.12 -31.55
C SER A 386 -8.99 -28.25 -32.81
N GLY A 387 -9.60 -28.03 -33.97
CA GLY A 387 -8.91 -27.98 -35.26
C GLY A 387 -7.88 -26.85 -35.33
N SER A 388 -8.13 -25.71 -34.68
CA SER A 388 -7.17 -24.59 -34.57
C SER A 388 -5.93 -24.98 -33.79
N VAL A 389 -6.06 -25.75 -32.70
CA VAL A 389 -4.91 -26.30 -31.97
C VAL A 389 -4.08 -27.23 -32.87
N THR A 390 -4.74 -28.12 -33.63
CA THR A 390 -4.05 -29.00 -34.59
C THR A 390 -3.38 -28.22 -35.73
N ASN A 391 -4.05 -27.17 -36.24
CA ASN A 391 -3.48 -26.34 -37.29
C ASN A 391 -2.31 -25.51 -36.77
N LEU A 392 -2.31 -25.06 -35.51
CA LEU A 392 -1.17 -24.39 -34.90
C LEU A 392 0.07 -25.30 -34.90
N GLU A 393 -0.07 -26.56 -34.50
CA GLU A 393 1.02 -27.55 -34.56
C GLU A 393 1.52 -27.78 -35.98
N ARG A 394 0.60 -27.91 -36.95
CA ARG A 394 0.97 -28.05 -38.37
C ARG A 394 1.73 -26.85 -38.90
N GLN A 395 1.32 -25.63 -38.53
CA GLN A 395 2.00 -24.40 -38.96
C GLN A 395 3.45 -24.40 -38.49
N LEU A 396 3.73 -24.75 -37.22
CA LEU A 396 5.11 -24.85 -36.71
C LEU A 396 6.01 -25.77 -37.55
N GLY A 397 5.43 -26.88 -38.05
CA GLY A 397 6.13 -27.80 -38.93
C GLY A 397 6.40 -27.22 -40.32
N PHE A 398 5.43 -26.53 -40.91
CA PHE A 398 5.55 -25.95 -42.26
C PHE A 398 6.41 -24.69 -42.34
N THR A 399 6.46 -23.91 -41.26
CA THR A 399 7.18 -22.62 -41.24
C THR A 399 8.67 -22.76 -40.98
N ARG A 400 9.18 -23.98 -40.73
CA ARG A 400 10.61 -24.19 -40.50
C ARG A 400 11.49 -23.68 -41.65
N ASP A 401 10.96 -23.73 -42.87
CA ASP A 401 11.65 -23.32 -44.10
C ASP A 401 11.09 -22.02 -44.71
N ARG A 402 10.22 -21.29 -43.99
CA ARG A 402 9.55 -20.09 -44.53
C ARG A 402 9.53 -18.94 -43.52
N PRO A 403 9.78 -17.70 -43.97
CA PRO A 403 9.68 -16.54 -43.09
C PRO A 403 8.23 -16.36 -42.62
N VAL A 404 8.06 -16.18 -41.30
CA VAL A 404 6.78 -15.89 -40.67
C VAL A 404 6.73 -14.41 -40.34
N PRO A 405 5.65 -13.68 -40.71
CA PRO A 405 5.53 -12.27 -40.39
C PRO A 405 5.40 -12.05 -38.87
N HIS A 406 5.81 -10.88 -38.39
CA HIS A 406 5.68 -10.47 -37.00
C HIS A 406 4.36 -9.72 -36.79
N TYR A 407 3.48 -10.23 -35.92
CA TYR A 407 2.23 -9.57 -35.52
C TYR A 407 2.37 -8.89 -34.17
N LYS A 408 1.69 -7.77 -33.99
CA LYS A 408 1.58 -7.12 -32.68
C LYS A 408 0.47 -7.78 -31.88
N LEU A 409 0.71 -8.00 -30.57
CA LEU A 409 -0.34 -8.46 -29.65
C LEU A 409 -1.50 -7.44 -29.62
N PRO A 410 -2.74 -7.86 -29.91
CA PRO A 410 -3.90 -6.97 -29.84
C PRO A 410 -4.17 -6.50 -28.40
N HIS A 411 -4.84 -5.35 -28.28
CA HIS A 411 -5.23 -4.81 -26.97
C HIS A 411 -6.28 -5.65 -26.24
N SER A 412 -6.97 -6.57 -26.93
CA SER A 412 -7.94 -7.49 -26.32
C SER A 412 -7.29 -8.53 -25.42
N VAL A 413 -6.01 -8.86 -25.66
CA VAL A 413 -5.27 -9.82 -24.86
C VAL A 413 -4.49 -9.07 -23.78
N PRO A 414 -4.85 -9.21 -22.50
CA PRO A 414 -4.18 -8.49 -21.42
C PRO A 414 -2.74 -8.96 -21.29
N ARG A 415 -1.82 -8.01 -21.05
CA ARG A 415 -0.43 -8.35 -20.73
C ARG A 415 -0.28 -8.48 -19.22
N PRO A 416 0.17 -9.63 -18.70
CA PRO A 416 0.47 -9.74 -17.28
C PRO A 416 1.63 -8.82 -16.91
N ALA A 417 1.59 -8.26 -15.69
CA ALA A 417 2.65 -7.36 -15.21
C ALA A 417 4.02 -8.05 -15.23
N LEU A 418 4.06 -9.32 -14.80
CA LEU A 418 5.25 -10.16 -14.74
C LEU A 418 5.95 -10.32 -16.11
N TYR A 419 5.19 -10.32 -17.22
CA TYR A 419 5.77 -10.35 -18.56
C TYR A 419 6.49 -9.06 -18.93
N SER A 420 5.89 -7.91 -18.59
CA SER A 420 6.50 -6.61 -18.88
C SER A 420 7.79 -6.42 -18.07
N THR A 421 7.76 -6.84 -16.81
CA THR A 421 8.95 -6.86 -15.94
C THR A 421 10.01 -7.82 -16.48
N ALA A 422 9.64 -9.02 -16.91
CA ALA A 422 10.58 -10.00 -17.49
C ALA A 422 11.31 -9.43 -18.71
N ILE A 423 10.57 -8.84 -19.65
CA ILE A 423 11.15 -8.24 -20.85
C ILE A 423 12.11 -7.13 -20.47
N ARG A 424 11.66 -6.17 -19.65
CA ARG A 424 12.50 -5.05 -19.23
C ARG A 424 13.79 -5.55 -18.59
N PHE A 425 13.67 -6.46 -17.61
CA PHE A 425 14.82 -7.04 -16.93
C PHE A 425 15.80 -7.71 -17.91
N LEU A 426 15.29 -8.53 -18.83
CA LEU A 426 16.13 -9.22 -19.82
C LEU A 426 16.78 -8.23 -20.80
N THR A 427 16.06 -7.21 -21.25
CA THR A 427 16.61 -6.16 -22.12
C THR A 427 17.69 -5.36 -21.42
N GLU A 428 17.45 -4.90 -20.18
CA GLU A 428 18.45 -4.21 -19.36
C GLU A 428 19.68 -5.09 -19.12
N HIS A 429 19.49 -6.39 -18.87
CA HIS A 429 20.58 -7.33 -18.69
C HIS A 429 21.37 -7.59 -19.98
N GLU A 430 20.71 -7.73 -21.13
CA GLU A 430 21.35 -7.86 -22.44
C GLU A 430 22.13 -6.59 -22.81
N GLU A 431 21.57 -5.40 -22.55
CA GLU A 431 22.25 -4.12 -22.73
C GLU A 431 23.49 -4.00 -21.83
N ALA A 432 23.38 -4.40 -20.55
CA ALA A 432 24.51 -4.43 -19.62
C ALA A 432 25.59 -5.42 -20.04
N ALA A 433 25.22 -6.62 -20.49
CA ALA A 433 26.15 -7.62 -21.00
C ALA A 433 26.85 -7.14 -22.27
N SER A 434 26.12 -6.50 -23.19
CA SER A 434 26.66 -5.92 -24.42
C SER A 434 27.63 -4.78 -24.12
N ALA A 435 27.29 -3.88 -23.19
CA ALA A 435 28.16 -2.79 -22.77
C ALA A 435 29.46 -3.30 -22.13
N LEU A 436 29.36 -4.33 -21.26
CA LEU A 436 30.53 -4.95 -20.63
C LEU A 436 31.42 -5.69 -21.64
N ALA A 437 30.82 -6.37 -22.63
CA ALA A 437 31.56 -7.03 -23.70
C ALA A 437 32.30 -6.01 -24.59
N ALA A 438 31.65 -4.89 -24.94
CA ALA A 438 32.27 -3.80 -25.69
C ALA A 438 33.44 -3.19 -24.92
N PHE A 439 33.25 -2.90 -23.62
CA PHE A 439 34.32 -2.44 -22.74
C PHE A 439 35.50 -3.44 -22.73
N SER A 440 35.22 -4.72 -22.51
CA SER A 440 36.26 -5.76 -22.42
C SER A 440 37.07 -5.88 -23.72
N ALA A 441 36.41 -5.76 -24.88
CA ALA A 441 37.07 -5.80 -26.18
C ALA A 441 38.02 -4.61 -26.38
N ILE A 442 37.59 -3.38 -26.04
CA ILE A 442 38.43 -2.18 -26.13
C ILE A 442 39.58 -2.23 -25.13
N HIS A 443 39.29 -2.64 -23.89
CA HIS A 443 40.28 -2.79 -22.83
C HIS A 443 41.38 -3.80 -23.20
N GLN A 444 41.01 -4.96 -23.75
CA GLN A 444 41.97 -5.94 -24.27
C GLN A 444 42.80 -5.39 -25.42
N ARG A 445 42.19 -4.60 -26.33
CA ARG A 445 42.88 -3.96 -27.45
C ARG A 445 43.98 -3.01 -26.96
N ILE A 446 43.65 -2.08 -26.06
CA ILE A 446 44.59 -1.08 -25.52
C ILE A 446 45.72 -1.75 -24.75
N ASN A 447 45.41 -2.65 -23.82
CA ASN A 447 46.43 -3.35 -23.04
C ASN A 447 47.38 -4.18 -23.93
N SER A 448 46.89 -4.71 -25.05
CA SER A 448 47.75 -5.43 -26.01
C SER A 448 48.70 -4.50 -26.77
N GLN A 449 48.28 -3.26 -27.07
CA GLN A 449 49.12 -2.25 -27.72
C GLN A 449 50.20 -1.74 -26.75
N ASP A 450 49.83 -1.44 -25.51
CA ASP A 450 50.77 -0.98 -24.48
C ASP A 450 51.86 -2.02 -24.20
N ALA A 451 51.48 -3.30 -24.15
CA ALA A 451 52.43 -4.40 -24.01
C ALA A 451 53.43 -4.44 -25.19
N GLN A 452 53.00 -4.18 -26.42
CA GLN A 452 53.87 -4.14 -27.59
C GLN A 452 54.81 -2.92 -27.58
N VAL A 453 54.35 -1.76 -27.12
CA VAL A 453 55.19 -0.55 -27.00
C VAL A 453 56.32 -0.79 -25.98
N LEU A 454 56.00 -1.43 -24.85
CA LEU A 454 56.98 -1.79 -23.83
C LEU A 454 58.04 -2.78 -24.35
N ASP A 455 57.63 -3.79 -25.12
CA ASP A 455 58.53 -4.83 -25.64
C ASP A 455 59.41 -4.34 -26.80
N ASN A 456 58.88 -3.46 -27.65
CA ASN A 456 59.62 -2.92 -28.80
C ASN A 456 60.69 -1.88 -28.42
N GLY A 457 60.80 -1.48 -27.15
CA GLY A 457 61.82 -0.55 -26.68
C GLY A 457 61.83 0.80 -27.42
N LEU A 458 60.73 1.15 -28.11
CA LEU A 458 60.53 2.44 -28.73
C LEU A 458 60.40 3.46 -27.60
N VAL A 459 61.54 3.97 -27.18
CA VAL A 459 61.64 5.13 -26.31
C VAL A 459 61.01 6.27 -27.09
N GLU A 460 59.75 6.61 -26.79
CA GLU A 460 59.32 7.98 -27.03
C GLU A 460 60.37 8.86 -26.36
N PRO A 461 61.08 9.72 -27.11
CA PRO A 461 61.91 10.73 -26.46
C PRO A 461 60.95 11.45 -25.52
N ASP A 462 61.25 11.40 -24.21
CA ASP A 462 60.49 12.16 -23.21
C ASP A 462 60.32 13.54 -23.82
N ALA A 463 59.07 13.87 -24.18
CA ALA A 463 58.73 15.13 -24.83
C ALA A 463 59.51 16.19 -24.06
N GLU A 464 60.48 16.79 -24.75
CA GLU A 464 61.54 17.63 -24.21
C GLU A 464 60.93 18.42 -23.06
N GLU A 465 61.50 18.30 -21.84
CA GLU A 465 61.14 19.16 -20.72
C GLU A 465 60.95 20.55 -21.31
N ALA A 466 59.69 20.97 -21.45
CA ALA A 466 59.40 22.20 -22.16
C ALA A 466 60.20 23.25 -21.40
N ASP A 467 61.27 23.73 -22.03
CA ASP A 467 62.27 24.58 -21.41
C ASP A 467 61.48 25.59 -20.61
N GLU A 468 61.56 25.50 -19.27
CA GLU A 468 60.84 26.43 -18.41
C GLU A 468 61.35 27.80 -18.82
N GLU A 469 60.57 28.54 -19.62
CA GLU A 469 60.94 29.89 -20.02
C GLU A 469 61.29 30.62 -18.73
N PRO A 470 62.53 31.14 -18.60
CA PRO A 470 63.09 31.57 -17.33
C PRO A 470 62.08 32.46 -16.65
N PHE A 471 61.69 32.08 -15.43
CA PHE A 471 60.75 32.84 -14.63
C PHE A 471 61.25 34.29 -14.55
N ASP A 472 60.55 35.19 -15.27
CA ASP A 472 60.89 36.60 -15.31
C ASP A 472 60.48 37.24 -13.98
N GLN A 473 61.40 37.14 -13.03
CA GLN A 473 61.25 37.59 -11.66
C GLN A 473 60.92 39.09 -11.58
N ASP A 474 61.35 39.88 -12.58
CA ASP A 474 61.15 41.31 -12.62
C ASP A 474 59.71 41.67 -13.00
N VAL A 475 59.12 40.96 -13.98
CA VAL A 475 57.69 41.12 -14.34
C VAL A 475 56.78 40.69 -13.19
N TRP A 476 57.14 39.61 -12.49
CA TRP A 476 56.39 39.16 -11.33
C TRP A 476 56.46 40.15 -10.15
N LEU A 477 57.65 40.67 -9.84
CA LEU A 477 57.85 41.69 -8.79
C LEU A 477 57.14 43.00 -9.12
N GLU A 478 57.14 43.45 -10.37
CA GLU A 478 56.38 44.64 -10.80
C GLU A 478 54.87 44.48 -10.59
N ASN A 479 54.32 43.32 -10.94
CA ASN A 479 52.89 43.04 -10.75
C ASN A 479 52.51 42.97 -9.27
N LEU A 480 53.40 42.42 -8.42
CA LEU A 480 53.23 42.39 -6.96
C LEU A 480 53.25 43.81 -6.36
N LEU A 481 54.18 44.66 -6.80
CA LEU A 481 54.32 46.06 -6.36
C LEU A 481 53.15 46.94 -6.82
N LYS A 482 52.56 46.65 -7.98
CA LYS A 482 51.38 47.34 -8.53
C LYS A 482 50.06 46.86 -7.92
N GLY A 483 50.08 45.95 -6.94
CA GLY A 483 48.88 45.42 -6.28
C GLY A 483 47.97 44.58 -7.20
N LYS A 484 48.46 44.24 -8.41
CA LYS A 484 47.74 43.39 -9.35
C LYS A 484 48.02 41.94 -8.99
N LYS A 485 47.10 41.31 -8.25
CA LYS A 485 47.00 39.84 -8.21
C LYS A 485 46.44 39.36 -9.55
N GLU A 486 47.22 39.47 -10.61
CA GLU A 486 46.96 38.65 -11.78
C GLU A 486 47.35 37.21 -11.38
N PRO A 487 46.42 36.25 -11.40
CA PRO A 487 46.79 34.86 -11.18
C PRO A 487 47.88 34.54 -12.19
N ALA A 488 49.02 34.01 -11.74
CA ALA A 488 50.11 33.66 -12.64
C ALA A 488 49.52 32.85 -13.82
N PRO A 489 49.82 33.20 -15.08
CA PRO A 489 49.29 32.49 -16.23
C PRO A 489 49.58 31.02 -16.02
N ASP A 490 48.53 30.20 -16.08
CA ASP A 490 48.64 28.79 -15.83
C ASP A 490 49.40 28.15 -17.00
N ARG A 491 50.70 27.97 -16.81
CA ARG A 491 51.61 27.39 -17.81
C ARG A 491 51.55 25.86 -17.85
N THR A 492 50.62 25.24 -17.13
CA THR A 492 50.45 23.79 -17.20
C THR A 492 49.87 23.38 -18.56
N PRO A 493 50.27 22.21 -19.11
CA PRO A 493 49.83 21.81 -20.44
C PRO A 493 48.31 21.66 -20.48
N ILE A 494 47.72 21.99 -21.63
CA ILE A 494 46.32 21.71 -21.90
C ILE A 494 46.21 20.20 -22.17
N VAL A 495 45.34 19.54 -21.43
CA VAL A 495 45.08 18.10 -21.53
C VAL A 495 43.61 17.85 -21.82
N THR A 496 43.33 16.85 -22.65
CA THR A 496 41.99 16.30 -22.84
C THR A 496 41.73 15.25 -21.77
N PHE A 497 40.70 15.41 -20.95
CA PHE A 497 40.37 14.49 -19.86
C PHE A 497 38.86 14.23 -19.78
N ALA A 498 38.49 13.17 -19.08
CA ALA A 498 37.11 12.78 -18.87
C ALA A 498 36.71 12.96 -17.40
N ALA A 499 35.63 13.67 -17.13
CA ALA A 499 35.12 13.91 -15.78
C ALA A 499 33.75 13.24 -15.60
N VAL A 500 33.62 12.42 -14.56
CA VAL A 500 32.35 11.81 -14.16
C VAL A 500 31.80 12.56 -12.97
N THR A 501 30.69 13.26 -13.16
CA THR A 501 30.05 14.08 -12.12
C THR A 501 29.41 13.20 -11.03
N PRO A 502 29.04 13.74 -9.87
CA PRO A 502 28.36 12.97 -8.83
C PRO A 502 26.97 12.46 -9.24
N SER A 503 26.34 13.05 -10.25
CA SER A 503 25.12 12.53 -10.88
C SER A 503 25.37 11.33 -11.80
N GLY A 504 26.63 11.03 -12.10
CA GLY A 504 27.04 9.96 -13.00
C GLY A 504 27.19 10.41 -14.46
N ASP A 505 27.11 11.70 -14.77
CA ASP A 505 27.26 12.22 -16.14
C ASP A 505 28.73 12.26 -16.55
N LEU A 506 29.04 11.79 -17.76
CA LEU A 506 30.38 11.85 -18.34
C LEU A 506 30.53 13.14 -19.17
N ALA A 507 31.53 13.95 -18.83
CA ALA A 507 31.90 15.15 -19.57
C ALA A 507 33.35 15.04 -20.06
N ILE A 508 33.57 15.18 -21.37
CA ILE A 508 34.92 15.31 -21.94
C ILE A 508 35.29 16.79 -21.98
N LYS A 509 36.46 17.14 -21.46
CA LYS A 509 36.94 18.53 -21.36
C LYS A 509 38.37 18.63 -21.87
N GLU A 510 38.71 19.82 -22.37
CA GLU A 510 40.08 20.22 -22.70
C GLU A 510 40.42 21.41 -21.80
N ASP A 511 41.40 21.24 -20.92
CA ASP A 511 41.77 22.29 -19.98
C ASP A 511 43.20 22.10 -19.46
N THR A 512 43.71 23.09 -18.74
CA THR A 512 45.03 22.99 -18.10
C THR A 512 45.04 21.92 -17.00
N VAL A 513 46.19 21.28 -16.74
CA VAL A 513 46.31 20.26 -15.67
C VAL A 513 45.86 20.78 -14.30
N ARG A 514 46.07 22.07 -14.03
CA ARG A 514 45.57 22.69 -12.80
C ARG A 514 44.04 22.75 -12.78
N GLN A 515 43.39 23.20 -13.85
CA GLN A 515 41.92 23.25 -13.93
C GLN A 515 41.29 21.85 -13.95
N MET A 516 41.98 20.85 -14.51
CA MET A 516 41.62 19.44 -14.41
C MET A 516 41.59 18.98 -12.94
N ARG A 517 42.63 19.31 -12.15
CA ARG A 517 42.66 19.02 -10.71
C ARG A 517 41.55 19.76 -9.96
N GLU A 518 41.35 21.04 -10.25
CA GLU A 518 40.26 21.84 -9.67
C GLU A 518 38.87 21.25 -9.99
N THR A 519 38.70 20.64 -11.18
CA THR A 519 37.46 19.93 -11.58
C THR A 519 37.20 18.69 -10.74
N ALA A 520 38.24 17.92 -10.39
CA ALA A 520 38.12 16.78 -9.49
C ALA A 520 37.92 17.23 -8.03
N GLY A 521 38.56 18.33 -7.62
CA GLY A 521 38.42 18.98 -6.31
C GLY A 521 39.75 19.56 -5.81
N LEU A 522 39.70 20.40 -4.76
CA LEU A 522 40.90 21.03 -4.19
C LEU A 522 41.88 20.03 -3.54
N MET A 523 41.36 18.90 -3.06
CA MET A 523 42.12 17.84 -2.40
C MET A 523 41.90 16.54 -3.17
N THR A 524 42.79 16.22 -4.10
CA THR A 524 42.70 15.04 -4.96
C THR A 524 43.93 14.18 -4.81
N GLU A 525 43.74 12.86 -4.82
CA GLU A 525 44.81 11.88 -4.88
C GLU A 525 44.76 11.17 -6.24
N GLY A 526 45.94 10.96 -6.82
CA GLY A 526 46.07 10.16 -8.04
C GLY A 526 45.92 8.68 -7.69
N LEU A 527 44.92 8.04 -8.26
CA LEU A 527 44.64 6.62 -8.14
C LEU A 527 45.13 5.91 -9.41
N PRO A 528 46.20 5.11 -9.32
CA PRO A 528 46.62 4.28 -10.44
C PRO A 528 45.56 3.20 -10.72
N LEU A 529 45.33 2.91 -12.00
CA LEU A 529 44.39 1.89 -12.44
C LEU A 529 45.18 0.67 -12.94
N ASP A 530 45.41 -0.30 -12.05
CA ASP A 530 46.30 -1.43 -12.34
C ASP A 530 45.83 -2.29 -13.53
N GLY A 531 44.53 -2.26 -13.83
CA GLY A 531 43.96 -2.93 -15.01
C GLY A 531 44.24 -2.22 -16.33
N THR A 532 44.46 -0.90 -16.30
CA THR A 532 44.76 -0.06 -17.46
C THR A 532 45.94 0.88 -17.15
N PRO A 533 47.20 0.40 -17.20
CA PRO A 533 48.37 1.16 -16.71
C PRO A 533 48.66 2.50 -17.41
N SER A 534 48.07 2.72 -18.59
CA SER A 534 48.12 3.95 -19.37
C SER A 534 47.06 4.98 -18.96
N LEU A 535 46.22 4.67 -17.98
CA LEU A 535 45.14 5.52 -17.50
C LEU A 535 45.24 5.67 -15.97
N ASP A 536 45.19 6.90 -15.48
CA ASP A 536 45.07 7.21 -14.05
C ASP A 536 43.75 7.95 -13.78
N ALA A 537 43.30 7.91 -12.53
CA ALA A 537 42.15 8.68 -12.06
C ALA A 537 42.56 9.70 -10.97
N LEU A 538 42.01 10.91 -11.00
CA LEU A 538 42.00 11.83 -9.85
C LEU A 538 40.72 11.62 -9.06
N VAL A 539 40.87 11.14 -7.83
CA VAL A 539 39.77 10.94 -6.89
C VAL A 539 39.89 11.99 -5.79
N PRO A 540 38.81 12.74 -5.49
CA PRO A 540 38.87 13.69 -4.42
C PRO A 540 38.84 12.98 -3.05
N VAL A 541 39.76 13.38 -2.17
CA VAL A 541 39.91 12.84 -0.82
C VAL A 541 39.09 13.69 0.12
N PHE A 542 37.81 13.34 0.28
CA PHE A 542 36.92 13.98 1.23
C PHE A 542 36.82 13.16 2.52
N GLN A 543 37.10 13.80 3.66
CA GLN A 543 36.81 13.21 4.97
C GLN A 543 35.31 13.28 5.33
N ASP A 544 34.57 14.24 4.74
CA ASP A 544 33.16 14.45 5.01
C ASP A 544 32.25 13.89 3.89
N LYS A 545 31.40 12.91 4.25
CA LYS A 545 30.41 12.28 3.35
C LYS A 545 29.14 13.14 3.17
N VAL A 546 29.00 14.26 3.88
CA VAL A 546 27.79 15.09 3.87
C VAL A 546 27.78 16.04 2.68
N THR A 547 28.92 16.65 2.33
CA THR A 547 29.02 17.65 1.25
C THR A 547 29.30 17.04 -0.12
N HIS A 548 29.83 15.81 -0.15
CA HIS A 548 30.23 15.14 -1.39
C HIS A 548 29.46 13.82 -1.52
N PRO A 549 28.38 13.79 -2.32
CA PRO A 549 27.60 12.58 -2.48
C PRO A 549 28.43 11.47 -3.13
N PRO A 550 28.15 10.19 -2.80
CA PRO A 550 28.80 9.05 -3.43
C PRO A 550 28.52 9.06 -4.93
N ASN A 551 29.54 8.69 -5.71
CA ASN A 551 29.45 8.59 -7.15
C ASN A 551 29.53 7.10 -7.55
N PRO A 552 28.37 6.41 -7.62
CA PRO A 552 28.34 4.95 -7.86
C PRO A 552 28.83 4.60 -9.28
N ILE A 553 28.61 5.49 -10.25
CA ILE A 553 29.07 5.28 -11.63
C ILE A 553 30.59 5.35 -11.69
N ALA A 554 31.21 6.40 -11.12
CA ALA A 554 32.67 6.51 -11.09
C ALA A 554 33.32 5.40 -10.27
N THR A 555 32.70 4.99 -9.15
CA THR A 555 33.15 3.84 -8.35
C THR A 555 33.22 2.60 -9.23
N ARG A 556 32.15 2.32 -9.98
CA ARG A 556 32.09 1.18 -10.88
C ARG A 556 33.09 1.27 -12.03
N MET A 557 33.29 2.45 -12.61
CA MET A 557 34.29 2.65 -13.65
C MET A 557 35.70 2.35 -13.16
N ILE A 558 36.07 2.83 -11.96
CA ILE A 558 37.37 2.53 -11.34
C ILE A 558 37.54 1.03 -11.14
N GLU A 559 36.52 0.33 -10.63
CA GLU A 559 36.55 -1.14 -10.49
C GLU A 559 36.76 -1.84 -11.85
N LEU A 560 36.04 -1.42 -12.90
CA LEU A 560 36.14 -2.00 -14.24
C LEU A 560 37.54 -1.80 -14.85
N LEU A 561 38.15 -0.64 -14.63
CA LEU A 561 39.49 -0.28 -15.10
C LEU A 561 40.61 -0.87 -14.21
N GLY A 562 40.25 -1.70 -13.22
CA GLY A 562 41.20 -2.39 -12.34
C GLY A 562 41.82 -1.50 -11.25
N GLY A 563 41.16 -0.40 -10.89
CA GLY A 563 41.48 0.35 -9.67
C GLY A 563 41.01 -0.39 -8.41
N GLY A 564 41.59 0.00 -7.26
CA GLY A 564 41.27 -0.61 -5.97
C GLY A 564 39.80 -0.43 -5.53
N TYR A 565 39.34 -1.31 -4.64
CA TYR A 565 38.00 -1.28 -4.08
C TYR A 565 37.78 -0.07 -3.15
N GLY A 566 36.80 0.77 -3.44
CA GLY A 566 36.39 1.87 -2.55
C GLY A 566 35.31 2.76 -3.14
N ILE A 567 34.34 3.18 -2.33
CA ILE A 567 33.32 4.15 -2.73
C ILE A 567 34.00 5.50 -2.95
N VAL A 568 33.93 6.01 -4.18
CA VAL A 568 34.39 7.37 -4.49
C VAL A 568 33.26 8.37 -4.36
N ASN A 569 33.59 9.57 -3.87
CA ASN A 569 32.64 10.67 -3.70
C ASN A 569 33.00 11.80 -4.66
N GLY A 570 32.04 12.63 -5.03
CA GLY A 570 32.32 13.81 -5.86
C GLY A 570 32.62 13.49 -7.33
N THR A 571 33.28 14.42 -8.01
CA THR A 571 33.65 14.31 -9.42
C THR A 571 34.98 13.54 -9.54
N VAL A 572 35.02 12.50 -10.36
CA VAL A 572 36.26 11.76 -10.66
C VAL A 572 36.73 12.12 -12.06
N VAL A 573 38.03 12.35 -12.22
CA VAL A 573 38.63 12.68 -13.51
C VAL A 573 39.57 11.57 -13.97
N PHE A 574 39.43 11.13 -15.23
CA PHE A 574 40.29 10.14 -15.89
C PHE A 574 41.16 10.84 -16.94
N PHE A 575 42.44 10.49 -16.97
CA PHE A 575 43.44 11.08 -17.87
C PHE A 575 44.52 10.05 -18.20
N GLN A 576 45.23 10.25 -19.31
CA GLN A 576 46.25 9.33 -19.77
C GLN A 576 47.57 9.56 -19.00
N THR A 577 48.29 8.49 -18.72
CA THR A 577 49.65 8.51 -18.15
C THR A 577 50.55 7.60 -18.99
N SER A 578 51.86 7.73 -18.81
CA SER A 578 52.79 6.74 -19.39
C SER A 578 53.26 5.80 -18.29
N SER A 579 53.61 4.57 -18.66
CA SER A 579 54.14 3.55 -17.74
C SER A 579 55.38 4.01 -16.95
N ARG A 580 56.08 5.03 -17.45
CA ARG A 580 57.27 5.64 -16.82
C ARG A 580 56.99 6.96 -16.10
N SER A 581 55.85 7.59 -16.35
CA SER A 581 55.52 8.91 -15.83
C SER A 581 54.03 9.04 -15.50
N ARG A 582 53.74 9.34 -14.23
CA ARG A 582 52.38 9.69 -13.76
C ARG A 582 52.01 11.15 -14.07
N LYS A 583 52.76 11.83 -14.95
CA LYS A 583 52.39 13.17 -15.40
C LYS A 583 51.15 13.06 -16.29
N PRO A 584 50.11 13.87 -16.06
CA PRO A 584 48.91 13.83 -16.89
C PRO A 584 49.21 14.16 -18.36
N ARG A 585 48.64 13.36 -19.26
CA ARG A 585 48.60 13.55 -20.72
C ARG A 585 47.15 13.58 -21.20
N SER A 586 46.92 14.18 -22.37
CA SER A 586 45.62 14.13 -23.04
C SER A 586 45.22 12.69 -23.36
N LEU A 587 43.96 12.34 -23.14
CA LEU A 587 43.37 11.10 -23.64
C LEU A 587 43.35 11.12 -25.18
N ASP A 588 43.98 10.14 -25.80
CA ASP A 588 43.80 9.87 -27.23
C ASP A 588 42.41 9.26 -27.55
N ASP A 589 42.13 9.05 -28.84
CA ASP A 589 40.85 8.52 -29.31
C ASP A 589 40.52 7.13 -28.74
N ASP A 590 41.52 6.26 -28.58
CA ASP A 590 41.36 4.91 -28.04
C ASP A 590 41.01 4.97 -26.54
N HIS A 591 41.71 5.80 -25.77
CA HIS A 591 41.42 5.99 -24.34
C HIS A 591 40.08 6.69 -24.11
N LEU A 592 39.69 7.63 -24.97
CA LEU A 592 38.35 8.23 -24.95
C LEU A 592 37.27 7.18 -25.24
N GLU A 593 37.50 6.28 -26.20
CA GLU A 593 36.60 5.14 -26.47
C GLU A 593 36.49 4.21 -25.26
N LEU A 594 37.61 3.88 -24.62
CA LEU A 594 37.65 3.04 -23.41
C LEU A 594 36.87 3.67 -22.26
N VAL A 595 37.11 4.94 -21.95
CA VAL A 595 36.43 5.63 -20.85
C VAL A 595 34.92 5.73 -21.11
N ARG A 596 34.50 5.98 -22.36
CA ARG A 596 33.07 5.95 -22.74
C ARG A 596 32.46 4.56 -22.60
N ALA A 597 33.18 3.51 -23.01
CA ALA A 597 32.71 2.13 -22.87
C ALA A 597 32.62 1.69 -21.39
N ALA A 598 33.60 2.07 -20.57
CA ALA A 598 33.58 1.85 -19.12
C ALA A 598 32.41 2.58 -18.46
N HIS A 599 32.14 3.82 -18.88
CA HIS A 599 31.00 4.60 -18.41
C HIS A 599 29.65 3.97 -18.79
N ALA A 600 29.50 3.53 -20.04
CA ALA A 600 28.30 2.82 -20.49
C ALA A 600 28.09 1.51 -19.71
N ALA A 601 29.15 0.72 -19.49
CA ALA A 601 29.10 -0.50 -18.69
C ALA A 601 28.77 -0.21 -17.20
N ALA A 602 29.27 0.90 -16.66
CA ALA A 602 28.98 1.33 -15.30
C ALA A 602 27.54 1.84 -15.12
N ILE A 603 26.98 2.55 -16.10
CA ILE A 603 25.56 2.95 -16.10
C ILE A 603 24.65 1.74 -16.16
N ALA A 604 24.99 0.76 -17.01
CA ALA A 604 24.16 -0.43 -17.19
C ALA A 604 24.23 -1.40 -15.99
N ASN A 605 25.25 -1.30 -15.14
CA ASN A 605 25.40 -2.11 -13.94
C ASN A 605 26.03 -1.30 -12.79
N PRO A 606 25.27 -0.35 -12.19
CA PRO A 606 25.81 0.52 -11.15
C PRO A 606 26.14 -0.29 -9.90
N THR A 607 27.26 0.05 -9.23
CA THR A 607 27.57 -0.56 -7.93
C THR A 607 26.42 -0.27 -6.97
N PRO A 608 25.83 -1.30 -6.32
CA PRO A 608 24.75 -1.10 -5.38
C PRO A 608 25.22 -0.14 -4.29
N GLN A 609 24.51 0.97 -4.11
CA GLN A 609 24.75 1.81 -2.93
C GLN A 609 24.49 0.94 -1.71
N GLN A 610 25.50 0.65 -0.90
CA GLN A 610 25.26 0.07 0.41
C GLN A 610 24.22 0.96 1.10
N PRO A 611 23.09 0.41 1.57
CA PRO A 611 22.06 1.20 2.22
C PRO A 611 22.73 1.99 3.33
N ARG A 612 22.57 3.32 3.30
CA ARG A 612 23.03 4.17 4.39
C ARG A 612 22.41 3.61 5.66
N ALA A 613 23.23 3.18 6.61
CA ALA A 613 22.75 2.84 7.94
C ALA A 613 21.80 3.96 8.40
N PRO A 614 20.61 3.63 8.94
CA PRO A 614 19.60 4.62 9.26
C PRO A 614 20.24 5.73 10.09
N ARG A 615 20.15 6.97 9.58
CA ARG A 615 20.58 8.14 10.33
C ARG A 615 19.77 8.17 11.62
N ALA A 616 20.43 8.02 12.77
CA ALA A 616 19.83 8.44 14.04
C ALA A 616 19.45 9.91 13.88
N SER A 617 18.15 10.20 13.98
CA SER A 617 17.57 11.52 13.74
C SER A 617 18.04 12.58 14.74
N HIS A 618 18.58 12.14 15.88
CA HIS A 618 19.19 12.99 16.89
C HIS A 618 20.32 12.22 17.62
N PRO A 619 21.41 12.89 18.04
CA PRO A 619 22.41 12.29 18.93
C PRO A 619 21.82 11.83 20.27
N ASP A 620 20.64 12.32 20.65
CA ASP A 620 19.90 11.91 21.84
C ASP A 620 19.10 10.59 21.67
N ASP A 621 18.86 10.14 20.42
CA ASP A 621 18.12 8.90 20.13
C ASP A 621 18.98 7.62 20.32
N LEU A 622 20.28 7.77 20.59
CA LEU A 622 21.22 6.67 20.82
C LEU A 622 21.44 6.35 22.29
N ILE A 623 20.83 7.08 23.21
CA ILE A 623 20.96 6.81 24.65
C ILE A 623 19.95 5.75 25.06
N THR A 624 20.42 4.52 25.25
CA THR A 624 19.64 3.42 25.84
C THR A 624 20.18 3.09 27.22
N ASP A 625 19.31 2.66 28.14
CA ASP A 625 19.76 2.22 29.46
C ASP A 625 20.42 0.84 29.34
N CYS A 626 21.61 0.68 29.93
CA CYS A 626 22.31 -0.60 30.05
C CYS A 626 21.38 -1.62 30.72
N ALA A 627 21.20 -2.79 30.09
CA ALA A 627 20.22 -3.78 30.49
C ALA A 627 20.37 -4.25 31.95
N ASP A 628 21.59 -4.26 32.49
CA ASP A 628 21.87 -4.77 33.84
C ASP A 628 21.94 -3.68 34.92
N CYS A 629 22.41 -2.47 34.59
CA CYS A 629 22.68 -1.45 35.60
C CYS A 629 21.91 -0.14 35.42
N GLY A 630 21.12 -0.01 34.35
CA GLY A 630 20.29 1.17 34.09
C GLY A 630 21.06 2.45 33.78
N ARG A 631 22.38 2.36 33.50
CA ARG A 631 23.17 3.52 33.08
C ARG A 631 22.98 3.79 31.60
N GLN A 632 22.79 5.06 31.26
CA GLN A 632 22.73 5.55 29.88
C GLN A 632 24.02 5.22 29.12
N ILE A 633 23.88 4.45 28.04
CA ILE A 633 24.95 4.08 27.11
C ILE A 633 24.57 4.44 25.68
N TYR A 634 25.57 4.69 24.85
CA TYR A 634 25.36 4.92 23.42
C TYR A 634 25.24 3.59 22.68
N GLY A 635 24.03 3.26 22.25
CA GLY A 635 23.69 2.04 21.50
C GLY A 635 23.32 0.82 22.36
N PRO A 636 22.75 -0.23 21.74
CA PRO A 636 22.31 -1.43 22.45
C PRO A 636 23.51 -2.25 22.96
N GLY A 637 23.55 -2.55 24.26
CA GLY A 637 24.60 -3.38 24.86
C GLY A 637 24.72 -3.29 26.39
N LEU A 638 25.75 -3.93 26.92
CA LEU A 638 26.21 -3.74 28.31
C LEU A 638 27.19 -2.57 28.38
N CYS A 639 27.16 -1.77 29.44
CA CYS A 639 28.17 -0.74 29.66
C CYS A 639 29.55 -1.37 29.92
N GLU A 640 30.62 -0.61 29.69
CA GLU A 640 32.00 -1.11 29.83
C GLU A 640 32.31 -1.76 31.20
N GLU A 641 31.67 -1.30 32.28
CA GLU A 641 31.79 -1.92 33.60
C GLU A 641 31.06 -3.27 33.68
N CYS A 642 29.87 -3.39 33.09
CA CYS A 642 29.11 -4.64 33.03
C CYS A 642 29.72 -5.65 32.04
N GLN A 643 30.52 -5.21 31.07
CA GLN A 643 31.27 -6.12 30.17
C GLN A 643 32.54 -6.68 30.82
N ARG A 644 33.07 -6.03 31.86
CA ARG A 644 34.28 -6.47 32.57
C ARG A 644 34.00 -7.39 33.76
N LEU A 645 32.76 -7.41 34.24
CA LEU A 645 32.25 -8.36 35.23
C LEU A 645 31.75 -9.61 34.52
#